data_AF-A0A1Q9UXJ6-F1
#
_entry.id   AF-A0A1Q9UXJ6-F1
#
_cell.length_a   1.000
_cell.length_b   1.000
_cell.length_c   1.000
_cell.angle_alpha   90.00
_cell.angle_beta   90.00
_cell.angle_gamma   90.00
#
_symmetry.space_group_name_H-M   'P 1'
#
loop_
_entity.id
_entity.type
_entity.pdbx_description
1 polymer ?
#
loop_
_entity_poly.entity_id
_entity_poly.type
_entity_poly.pdbx_seq_one_letter_code
_entity_poly.pdbx_strand_id
1 'polypeptide(L)'
;MAREAFEERHGRAPVDERELTRFVARASRPTQVPVAGFDLTFSPVKSVSTLWALASPSIAKQVEAAHKDAVRSTLALLEREVAFTRVGKGGIRQVPVVGLVAAAFDHRDSRTGDPDLHTHVVVSNKVQSLPEEGGRWLTLDGRMLFKAKVMASEHYNTHLEAGLVQRLGVRFVERPSPEGKRAVREIDGIDPVLLSAWSSRRQVIENRQRDLAAAFRVHHGRAPTVVESLALAQQANLETRPGKHEPRSEAEQRQAWWSQAAAVLAREGRSPEGMVESVVGSAWGRTPGRWGCNQGDGPHPGIAAGPRVGAPWGRTPAERSRAARPQILAARVVSVLEGSRATWQVWHVRAETQRQLRAADVPLDKLEENAREVERWVLHRFSVPVGVPPQLGEPGLLRRPDGQSAHIVHGSQAYTSKNILAAEDELLSLALRRDGRQVAPDTVETALAAANAEGPGLDRSQAAMVRSLATSGCRVQVALAPAGAGKTAALRVLARAWEASGGTVMGLAPTAVAADELARASSIPADTIAKHLHENDAAGASPGKGSPSAMGGTVGPGTLVVIDEAGMACTRDLTAVIRHVIDSGASVRLVGDHQQLAAVAAGGVLHDLAEQGHAHGTTATLTELHRFTDPAEGAATLAIRDGDPVALDHYLARNRVHAGDTAEVANDAFAAWKSDQQGGLSSLLLAANRQTVRELNHLARQDRLDTAEKSSGLEVTLGDGTSAGEGDTVVSRRNDRTLRAGGGSWVKNGDRWRVTAVHPDGAISVERHYA
;
A
#
# COMPACT_ATOMS: atom_id res chain seq x y z
N MET A 1 29.90 17.35 -35.51
CA MET A 1 28.99 16.18 -35.40
C MET A 1 27.53 16.48 -35.77
N ALA A 2 26.73 17.20 -34.96
CA ALA A 2 25.30 17.39 -35.25
C ALA A 2 25.00 18.20 -36.53
N ARG A 3 25.78 19.26 -36.79
CA ARG A 3 25.64 20.14 -37.96
C ARG A 3 26.10 19.46 -39.26
N GLU A 4 27.21 18.72 -39.21
CA GLU A 4 27.70 17.91 -40.33
C GLU A 4 26.69 16.83 -40.72
N ALA A 5 26.10 16.12 -39.74
CA ALA A 5 25.06 15.13 -40.00
C ALA A 5 23.76 15.74 -40.58
N PHE A 6 23.46 17.00 -40.25
CA PHE A 6 22.35 17.74 -40.85
C PHE A 6 22.65 18.07 -42.31
N GLU A 7 23.83 18.62 -42.58
CA GLU A 7 24.28 19.04 -43.91
C GLU A 7 24.43 17.86 -44.87
N GLU A 8 24.94 16.72 -44.40
CA GLU A 8 25.02 15.48 -45.16
C GLU A 8 23.63 14.94 -45.56
N ARG A 9 22.65 15.01 -44.65
CA ARG A 9 21.30 14.49 -44.91
C ARG A 9 20.42 15.43 -45.75
N HIS A 10 20.62 16.74 -45.61
CA HIS A 10 19.74 17.75 -46.20
C HIS A 10 20.39 18.55 -47.33
N GLY A 11 21.69 18.38 -47.59
CA GLY A 11 22.43 19.06 -48.65
C GLY A 11 22.57 20.58 -48.46
N ARG A 12 22.29 21.07 -47.24
CA ARG A 12 22.36 22.50 -46.89
C ARG A 12 22.61 22.69 -45.40
N ALA A 13 23.12 23.86 -45.03
CA ALA A 13 23.18 24.30 -43.65
C ALA A 13 21.76 24.46 -43.05
N PRO A 14 21.59 24.26 -41.73
CA PRO A 14 20.35 24.58 -41.03
C PRO A 14 20.07 26.09 -41.12
N VAL A 15 18.80 26.46 -41.31
CA VAL A 15 18.36 27.86 -41.47
C VAL A 15 18.51 28.65 -40.16
N ASP A 16 18.34 27.98 -39.02
CA ASP A 16 18.53 28.53 -37.68
C ASP A 16 18.95 27.44 -36.68
N GLU A 17 19.34 27.84 -35.46
CA GLU A 17 19.64 26.88 -34.39
C GLU A 17 18.45 26.01 -34.03
N ARG A 18 17.21 26.52 -34.14
CA ARG A 18 15.99 25.78 -33.79
C ARG A 18 15.73 24.61 -34.74
N GLU A 19 16.12 24.73 -36.01
CA GLU A 19 16.05 23.65 -36.99
C GLU A 19 17.08 22.56 -36.67
N LEU A 20 18.32 22.96 -36.33
CA LEU A 20 19.36 22.03 -35.92
C LEU A 20 18.97 21.29 -34.61
N THR A 21 18.42 22.01 -33.62
CA THR A 21 17.92 21.40 -32.38
C THR A 21 16.78 20.42 -32.65
N ARG A 22 15.83 20.75 -33.55
CA ARG A 22 14.75 19.82 -33.94
C ARG A 22 15.27 18.58 -34.66
N PHE A 23 16.29 18.73 -35.51
CA PHE A 23 16.93 17.62 -36.19
C PHE A 23 17.62 16.69 -35.20
N VAL A 24 18.44 17.24 -34.29
CA VAL A 24 19.08 16.47 -33.22
C VAL A 24 18.02 15.80 -32.36
N ALA A 25 17.02 16.52 -31.88
CA ALA A 25 15.93 15.95 -31.10
C ALA A 25 15.15 14.83 -31.83
N ARG A 26 15.10 14.85 -33.17
CA ARG A 26 14.46 13.81 -33.99
C ARG A 26 15.38 12.63 -34.27
N ALA A 27 16.68 12.86 -34.45
CA ALA A 27 17.69 11.85 -34.69
C ALA A 27 18.10 11.12 -33.41
N SER A 28 18.08 11.81 -32.26
CA SER A 28 18.35 11.26 -30.93
C SER A 28 17.14 10.51 -30.34
N ARG A 29 15.97 10.55 -30.99
CA ARG A 29 14.83 9.73 -30.56
C ARG A 29 15.16 8.26 -30.83
N PRO A 30 15.10 7.38 -29.82
CA PRO A 30 15.24 5.95 -30.03
C PRO A 30 14.27 5.47 -31.11
N THR A 31 14.75 4.63 -32.02
CA THR A 31 13.90 3.99 -33.02
C THR A 31 12.79 3.22 -32.30
N GLN A 32 11.55 3.67 -32.42
CA GLN A 32 10.43 3.01 -31.76
C GLN A 32 10.16 1.67 -32.45
N VAL A 33 10.56 0.58 -31.80
CA VAL A 33 10.16 -0.76 -32.20
C VAL A 33 8.65 -0.87 -31.95
N PRO A 34 7.83 -1.12 -32.97
CA PRO A 34 6.39 -1.27 -32.79
C PRO A 34 6.12 -2.47 -31.88
N VAL A 35 5.32 -2.26 -30.83
CA VAL A 35 4.88 -3.34 -29.95
C VAL A 35 4.02 -4.30 -30.77
N ALA A 36 4.47 -5.54 -30.94
CA ALA A 36 3.75 -6.55 -31.72
C ALA A 36 2.50 -7.07 -30.99
N GLY A 37 2.57 -7.15 -29.66
CA GLY A 37 1.50 -7.66 -28.81
C GLY A 37 1.84 -7.54 -27.33
N PHE A 38 0.89 -7.93 -26.49
CA PHE A 38 1.01 -7.98 -25.04
C PHE A 38 0.86 -9.42 -24.58
N ASP A 39 1.81 -9.92 -23.80
CA ASP A 39 1.69 -11.23 -23.16
C ASP A 39 1.00 -11.08 -21.80
N LEU A 40 -0.19 -11.67 -21.69
CA LEU A 40 -0.95 -11.76 -20.44
C LEU A 40 -0.73 -13.15 -19.87
N THR A 41 0.21 -13.28 -18.93
CA THR A 41 0.48 -14.54 -18.26
C THR A 41 -0.47 -14.75 -17.08
N PHE A 42 -1.31 -15.78 -17.18
CA PHE A 42 -2.22 -16.20 -16.12
C PHE A 42 -1.56 -17.35 -15.34
N SER A 43 -1.14 -17.05 -14.12
CA SER A 43 -0.53 -18.03 -13.21
C SER A 43 -1.39 -18.13 -11.95
N PRO A 44 -1.92 -19.32 -11.60
CA PRO A 44 -2.58 -19.55 -10.34
C PRO A 44 -1.58 -19.50 -9.17
N VAL A 45 -2.09 -19.48 -7.95
CA VAL A 45 -1.26 -19.59 -6.75
C VAL A 45 -0.55 -20.95 -6.69
N LYS A 46 0.60 -21.02 -6.01
CA LYS A 46 1.48 -22.19 -6.09
C LYS A 46 0.79 -23.46 -5.58
N SER A 47 -0.09 -23.36 -4.58
CA SER A 47 -0.85 -24.52 -4.09
C SER A 47 -1.72 -25.16 -5.15
N VAL A 48 -2.25 -24.39 -6.11
CA VAL A 48 -3.07 -24.93 -7.21
C VAL A 48 -2.20 -25.74 -8.17
N SER A 49 -1.02 -25.21 -8.54
CA SER A 49 -0.05 -25.95 -9.37
C SER A 49 0.46 -27.21 -8.65
N THR A 50 0.67 -27.14 -7.33
CA THR A 50 1.03 -28.30 -6.49
C THR A 50 -0.07 -29.37 -6.49
N LEU A 51 -1.34 -28.98 -6.29
CA LEU A 51 -2.46 -29.91 -6.35
C LEU A 51 -2.56 -30.56 -7.74
N TRP A 52 -2.47 -29.77 -8.80
CA TRP A 52 -2.53 -30.26 -10.18
C TRP A 52 -1.43 -31.29 -10.50
N ALA A 53 -0.21 -31.05 -10.02
CA ALA A 53 0.93 -31.92 -10.25
C ALA A 53 0.82 -33.26 -9.52
N LEU A 54 0.28 -33.27 -8.30
CA LEU A 54 0.26 -34.45 -7.43
C LEU A 54 -1.05 -35.25 -7.50
N ALA A 55 -2.17 -34.61 -7.80
CA ALA A 55 -3.47 -35.27 -7.78
C ALA A 55 -3.65 -36.25 -8.95
N SER A 56 -4.60 -37.19 -8.85
CA SER A 56 -4.88 -38.12 -9.94
C SER A 56 -5.20 -37.40 -11.27
N PRO A 57 -5.02 -38.06 -12.44
CA PRO A 57 -5.29 -37.42 -13.74
C PRO A 57 -6.73 -36.87 -13.88
N SER A 58 -7.72 -37.47 -13.20
CA SER A 58 -9.09 -36.97 -13.21
C SER A 58 -9.24 -35.66 -12.44
N ILE A 59 -8.56 -35.51 -11.31
CA ILE A 59 -8.52 -34.26 -10.53
C ILE A 59 -7.71 -33.19 -11.26
N ALA A 60 -6.53 -33.55 -11.79
CA ALA A 60 -5.68 -32.63 -12.54
C ALA A 60 -6.42 -31.99 -13.72
N LYS A 61 -7.21 -32.78 -14.48
CA LYS A 61 -8.08 -32.28 -15.56
C LYS A 61 -9.12 -31.27 -15.07
N GLN A 62 -9.66 -31.42 -13.86
CA GLN A 62 -10.58 -30.42 -13.31
C GLN A 62 -9.86 -29.12 -12.92
N VAL A 63 -8.63 -29.21 -12.41
CA VAL A 63 -7.82 -28.02 -12.12
C VAL A 63 -7.52 -27.25 -13.41
N GLU A 64 -7.12 -27.96 -14.48
CA GLU A 64 -6.91 -27.36 -15.80
C GLU A 64 -8.19 -26.75 -16.38
N ALA A 65 -9.33 -27.43 -16.24
CA ALA A 65 -10.61 -26.90 -16.70
C ALA A 65 -10.99 -25.61 -15.95
N ALA A 66 -10.84 -25.59 -14.62
CA ALA A 66 -11.07 -24.39 -13.81
C ALA A 66 -10.14 -23.24 -14.22
N HIS A 67 -8.86 -23.53 -14.48
CA HIS A 67 -7.89 -22.56 -14.97
C HIS A 67 -8.31 -21.97 -16.32
N LYS A 68 -8.64 -22.82 -17.30
CA LYS A 68 -9.05 -22.39 -18.64
C LYS A 68 -10.35 -21.57 -18.61
N ASP A 69 -11.31 -21.96 -17.78
CA ASP A 69 -12.56 -21.22 -17.61
C ASP A 69 -12.31 -19.83 -17.00
N ALA A 70 -11.43 -19.73 -15.99
CA ALA A 70 -11.05 -18.46 -15.39
C ALA A 70 -10.29 -17.54 -16.36
N VAL A 71 -9.40 -18.11 -17.20
CA VAL A 71 -8.72 -17.38 -18.28
C VAL A 71 -9.76 -16.84 -19.28
N ARG A 72 -10.66 -17.70 -19.79
CA ARG A 72 -11.70 -17.28 -20.75
C ARG A 72 -12.62 -16.19 -20.17
N SER A 73 -13.08 -16.35 -18.93
CA SER A 73 -13.91 -15.34 -18.25
C SER A 73 -13.18 -14.00 -18.16
N THR A 74 -11.88 -14.02 -17.82
CA THR A 74 -11.09 -12.79 -17.69
C THR A 74 -10.81 -12.14 -19.05
N LEU A 75 -10.59 -12.91 -20.11
CA LEU A 75 -10.46 -12.35 -21.46
C LEU A 75 -11.76 -11.70 -21.93
N ALA A 76 -12.92 -12.31 -21.65
CA ALA A 76 -14.22 -11.72 -21.96
C ALA A 76 -14.47 -10.39 -21.19
N LEU A 77 -13.97 -10.29 -19.96
CA LEU A 77 -13.98 -9.04 -19.19
C LEU A 77 -13.06 -7.98 -19.82
N LEU A 78 -11.83 -8.35 -20.20
CA LEU A 78 -10.87 -7.43 -20.82
C LEU A 78 -11.37 -6.92 -22.18
N GLU A 79 -11.96 -7.80 -22.99
CA GLU A 79 -12.56 -7.44 -24.27
C GLU A 79 -13.69 -6.43 -24.10
N ARG A 80 -14.56 -6.62 -23.10
CA ARG A 80 -15.70 -5.73 -22.84
C ARG A 80 -15.30 -4.38 -22.24
N GLU A 81 -14.39 -4.38 -21.27
CA GLU A 81 -14.16 -3.22 -20.40
C GLU A 81 -12.82 -2.52 -20.65
N VAL A 82 -11.89 -3.14 -21.37
CA VAL A 82 -10.49 -2.66 -21.46
C VAL A 82 -10.03 -2.51 -22.89
N ALA A 83 -10.61 -3.25 -23.84
CA ALA A 83 -10.25 -3.19 -25.23
C ALA A 83 -10.78 -1.90 -25.89
N PHE A 84 -9.86 -0.96 -26.09
CA PHE A 84 -10.11 0.30 -26.79
C PHE A 84 -8.97 0.59 -27.77
N THR A 85 -9.27 1.41 -28.78
CA THR A 85 -8.26 2.00 -29.65
C THR A 85 -8.37 3.52 -29.62
N ARG A 86 -7.40 4.21 -30.24
CA ARG A 86 -7.35 5.67 -30.29
C ARG A 86 -7.37 6.16 -31.72
N VAL A 87 -8.19 7.18 -31.96
CA VAL A 87 -8.38 7.81 -33.27
C VAL A 87 -8.25 9.34 -33.17
N GLY A 88 -8.10 9.99 -34.31
CA GLY A 88 -7.90 11.44 -34.42
C GLY A 88 -6.45 11.88 -34.20
N LYS A 89 -6.18 13.16 -34.45
CA LYS A 89 -4.85 13.76 -34.32
C LYS A 89 -4.33 13.57 -32.89
N GLY A 90 -3.18 12.92 -32.72
CA GLY A 90 -2.61 12.62 -31.39
C GLY A 90 -3.35 11.53 -30.59
N GLY A 91 -4.34 10.85 -31.19
CA GLY A 91 -5.13 9.82 -30.49
C GLY A 91 -6.04 10.40 -29.40
N ILE A 92 -6.60 11.59 -29.65
CA ILE A 92 -7.45 12.34 -28.72
C ILE A 92 -8.79 11.65 -28.40
N ARG A 93 -9.29 10.81 -29.30
CA ARG A 93 -10.54 10.07 -29.12
C ARG A 93 -10.23 8.61 -28.82
N GLN A 94 -10.77 8.09 -27.73
CA GLN A 94 -10.74 6.69 -27.36
C GLN A 94 -12.08 6.03 -27.72
N VAL A 95 -12.04 5.03 -28.59
CA VAL A 95 -13.21 4.36 -29.16
C VAL A 95 -13.15 2.85 -28.94
N PRO A 96 -14.30 2.18 -28.79
CA PRO A 96 -14.36 0.72 -28.63
C PRO A 96 -13.84 0.00 -29.88
N VAL A 97 -13.52 -1.27 -29.69
CA VAL A 97 -13.08 -2.18 -30.75
C VAL A 97 -14.06 -3.34 -30.88
N VAL A 98 -14.00 -4.04 -32.01
CA VAL A 98 -14.82 -5.24 -32.24
C VAL A 98 -14.47 -6.34 -31.24
N GLY A 99 -13.18 -6.48 -30.92
CA GLY A 99 -12.71 -7.50 -30.00
C GLY A 99 -11.18 -7.60 -29.91
N LEU A 100 -10.72 -8.66 -29.26
CA LEU A 100 -9.29 -8.99 -29.11
C LEU A 100 -8.92 -10.22 -29.95
N VAL A 101 -7.75 -10.19 -30.59
CA VAL A 101 -7.13 -11.37 -31.20
C VAL A 101 -6.02 -11.85 -30.27
N ALA A 102 -6.10 -13.09 -29.80
CA ALA A 102 -5.10 -13.65 -28.89
C ALA A 102 -4.81 -15.12 -29.16
N ALA A 103 -3.59 -15.55 -28.85
CA ALA A 103 -3.18 -16.95 -28.84
C ALA A 103 -2.82 -17.37 -27.40
N ALA A 104 -3.38 -18.48 -26.93
CA ALA A 104 -3.14 -19.01 -25.58
C ALA A 104 -2.23 -20.23 -25.64
N PHE A 105 -1.16 -20.22 -24.84
CA PHE A 105 -0.19 -21.31 -24.74
C PHE A 105 -0.16 -21.82 -23.30
N ASP A 106 -0.66 -23.03 -23.10
CA ASP A 106 -0.66 -23.71 -21.79
C ASP A 106 0.72 -24.30 -21.51
N HIS A 107 1.28 -23.96 -20.37
CA HIS A 107 2.54 -24.48 -19.87
C HIS A 107 2.32 -25.23 -18.54
N ARG A 108 3.18 -26.23 -18.31
CA ARG A 108 3.04 -27.22 -17.23
C ARG A 108 4.11 -27.06 -16.15
N ASP A 109 5.26 -26.57 -16.54
CA ASP A 109 6.42 -26.44 -15.70
C ASP A 109 7.06 -25.07 -15.85
N SER A 110 7.73 -24.68 -14.78
CA SER A 110 8.67 -23.59 -14.83
C SER A 110 9.91 -24.04 -15.61
N ARG A 111 10.79 -23.09 -15.98
CA ARG A 111 12.03 -23.43 -16.68
C ARG A 111 12.99 -24.32 -15.88
N THR A 112 12.83 -24.42 -14.57
CA THR A 112 13.60 -25.33 -13.69
C THR A 112 12.95 -26.70 -13.54
N GLY A 113 11.82 -26.94 -14.22
CA GLY A 113 11.07 -28.18 -14.12
C GLY A 113 10.17 -28.26 -12.88
N ASP A 114 10.01 -27.18 -12.10
CA ASP A 114 9.06 -27.16 -10.98
C ASP A 114 7.61 -27.09 -11.51
N PRO A 115 6.62 -27.68 -10.82
CA PRO A 115 5.21 -27.58 -11.18
C PRO A 115 4.74 -26.14 -11.33
N ASP A 116 4.31 -25.73 -12.52
CA ASP A 116 3.85 -24.37 -12.76
C ASP A 116 2.81 -24.35 -13.89
N LEU A 117 1.56 -24.63 -13.53
CA LEU A 117 0.45 -24.51 -14.46
C LEU A 117 0.24 -23.02 -14.78
N HIS A 118 0.47 -22.60 -16.02
CA HIS A 118 0.21 -21.21 -16.42
C HIS A 118 -0.13 -21.11 -17.90
N THR A 119 -0.86 -20.06 -18.26
CA THR A 119 -1.20 -19.78 -19.66
C THR A 119 -0.61 -18.44 -20.09
N HIS A 120 0.20 -18.46 -21.14
CA HIS A 120 0.61 -17.24 -21.85
C HIS A 120 -0.46 -16.88 -22.88
N VAL A 121 -1.19 -15.79 -22.66
CA VAL A 121 -2.13 -15.27 -23.65
C VAL A 121 -1.49 -14.09 -24.37
N VAL A 122 -0.98 -14.35 -25.57
CA VAL A 122 -0.36 -13.34 -26.43
C VAL A 122 -1.45 -12.61 -27.19
N VAL A 123 -1.78 -11.40 -26.74
CA VAL A 123 -2.77 -10.51 -27.33
C VAL A 123 -2.12 -9.67 -28.43
N SER A 124 -2.68 -9.72 -29.63
CA SER A 124 -2.26 -8.88 -30.75
C SER A 124 -2.44 -7.40 -30.41
N ASN A 125 -1.45 -6.58 -30.77
CA ASN A 125 -1.60 -5.13 -30.66
C ASN A 125 -2.49 -4.56 -31.79
N LYS A 126 -2.91 -5.38 -32.76
CA LYS A 126 -3.83 -5.00 -33.83
C LYS A 126 -5.27 -5.32 -33.43
N VAL A 127 -6.12 -4.30 -33.46
CA VAL A 127 -7.55 -4.36 -33.15
C VAL A 127 -8.34 -3.63 -34.22
N GLN A 128 -9.59 -4.02 -34.44
CA GLN A 128 -10.46 -3.39 -35.41
C GLN A 128 -11.42 -2.42 -34.70
N SER A 129 -11.49 -1.16 -35.14
CA SER A 129 -12.55 -0.25 -34.67
C SER A 129 -13.92 -0.77 -35.07
N LEU A 130 -14.98 -0.35 -34.38
CA LEU A 130 -16.35 -0.70 -34.77
C LEU A 130 -16.67 -0.24 -36.22
N PRO A 131 -17.66 -0.88 -36.89
CA PRO A 131 -18.08 -0.50 -38.24
C PRO A 131 -18.49 0.98 -38.33
N GLU A 132 -19.19 1.52 -37.34
CA GLU A 132 -19.53 2.94 -37.27
C GLU A 132 -18.32 3.90 -37.19
N GLU A 133 -17.16 3.40 -36.74
CA GLU A 133 -15.89 4.14 -36.70
C GLU A 133 -14.98 3.85 -37.92
N GLY A 134 -15.55 3.18 -38.94
CA GLY A 134 -14.93 2.87 -40.23
C GLY A 134 -14.23 1.51 -40.29
N GLY A 135 -14.38 0.64 -39.28
CA GLY A 135 -13.89 -0.75 -39.35
C GLY A 135 -12.37 -0.91 -39.58
N ARG A 136 -11.56 0.07 -39.16
CA ARG A 136 -10.12 0.12 -39.49
C ARG A 136 -9.30 -0.69 -38.50
N TRP A 137 -8.25 -1.34 -38.99
CA TRP A 137 -7.24 -1.98 -38.16
C TRP A 137 -6.27 -0.95 -37.58
N LEU A 138 -6.30 -0.84 -36.26
CA LEU A 138 -5.60 0.14 -35.45
C LEU A 138 -4.81 -0.54 -34.34
N THR A 139 -4.18 0.27 -33.49
CA THR A 139 -3.38 -0.17 -32.35
C THR A 139 -4.20 -0.18 -31.08
N LEU A 140 -4.07 -1.23 -30.26
CA LEU A 140 -4.71 -1.31 -28.94
C LEU A 140 -4.18 -0.20 -28.00
N ASP A 141 -5.06 0.42 -27.21
CA ASP A 141 -4.66 1.35 -26.15
C ASP A 141 -4.09 0.59 -24.95
N GLY A 142 -2.83 0.17 -25.04
CA GLY A 142 -2.15 -0.62 -24.01
C GLY A 142 -2.13 0.02 -22.62
N ARG A 143 -2.33 1.34 -22.48
CA ARG A 143 -2.46 2.02 -21.18
C ARG A 143 -3.62 1.45 -20.36
N MET A 144 -4.68 1.02 -21.03
CA MET A 144 -5.86 0.43 -20.39
C MET A 144 -5.53 -0.92 -19.76
N LEU A 145 -4.72 -1.77 -20.41
CA LEU A 145 -4.26 -3.04 -19.85
C LEU A 145 -3.50 -2.85 -18.53
N PHE A 146 -2.60 -1.85 -18.47
CA PHE A 146 -1.86 -1.55 -17.25
C PHE A 146 -2.76 -1.01 -16.13
N LYS A 147 -3.72 -0.13 -16.45
CA LYS A 147 -4.71 0.36 -15.47
C LYS A 147 -5.59 -0.76 -14.92
N ALA A 148 -5.99 -1.71 -15.78
CA ALA A 148 -6.86 -2.82 -15.44
C ALA A 148 -6.13 -4.02 -14.82
N LYS A 149 -4.79 -4.04 -14.79
CA LYS A 149 -3.95 -5.18 -14.38
C LYS A 149 -4.42 -5.84 -13.07
N VAL A 150 -4.61 -5.03 -12.03
CA VAL A 150 -5.03 -5.54 -10.70
C VAL A 150 -6.44 -6.11 -10.78
N MET A 151 -7.37 -5.40 -11.43
CA MET A 151 -8.74 -5.87 -11.59
C MET A 151 -8.80 -7.22 -12.35
N ALA A 152 -8.06 -7.35 -13.44
CA ALA A 152 -8.01 -8.58 -14.22
C ALA A 152 -7.41 -9.75 -13.41
N SER A 153 -6.35 -9.48 -12.63
CA SER A 153 -5.77 -10.48 -11.73
C SER A 153 -6.75 -10.94 -10.65
N GLU A 154 -7.49 -10.01 -10.02
CA GLU A 154 -8.48 -10.37 -9.00
C GLU A 154 -9.68 -11.12 -9.59
N HIS A 155 -10.09 -10.77 -10.81
CA HIS A 155 -11.15 -11.46 -11.53
C HIS A 155 -10.77 -12.92 -11.84
N TYR A 156 -9.58 -13.13 -12.40
CA TYR A 156 -9.03 -14.46 -12.67
C TYR A 156 -8.95 -15.31 -11.40
N ASN A 157 -8.36 -14.77 -10.33
CA ASN A 157 -8.20 -15.48 -9.05
C ASN A 157 -9.56 -15.87 -8.44
N THR A 158 -10.55 -14.99 -8.54
CA THR A 158 -11.91 -15.24 -8.00
C THR A 158 -12.64 -16.33 -8.78
N HIS A 159 -12.59 -16.29 -10.10
CA HIS A 159 -13.19 -17.32 -10.95
C HIS A 159 -12.49 -18.67 -10.78
N LEU A 160 -11.15 -18.68 -10.67
CA LEU A 160 -10.39 -19.89 -10.43
C LEU A 160 -10.75 -20.52 -9.08
N GLU A 161 -10.75 -19.73 -8.00
CA GLU A 161 -11.09 -20.20 -6.65
C GLU A 161 -12.51 -20.77 -6.61
N ALA A 162 -13.50 -20.03 -7.11
CA ALA A 162 -14.88 -20.51 -7.15
C ALA A 162 -15.05 -21.76 -8.03
N GLY A 163 -14.35 -21.83 -9.17
CA GLY A 163 -14.37 -23.00 -10.04
C GLY A 163 -13.75 -24.24 -9.40
N LEU A 164 -12.64 -24.09 -8.66
CA LEU A 164 -12.02 -25.19 -7.93
C LEU A 164 -12.87 -25.65 -6.74
N VAL A 165 -13.47 -24.71 -6.00
CA VAL A 165 -14.42 -25.02 -4.93
C VAL A 165 -15.61 -25.81 -5.49
N GLN A 166 -16.21 -25.38 -6.60
CA GLN A 166 -17.35 -26.05 -7.21
C GLN A 166 -17.00 -27.44 -7.76
N ARG A 167 -15.85 -27.58 -8.43
CA ARG A 167 -15.46 -28.83 -9.10
C ARG A 167 -14.91 -29.87 -8.13
N LEU A 168 -14.10 -29.44 -7.16
CA LEU A 168 -13.28 -30.31 -6.32
C LEU A 168 -13.56 -30.18 -4.82
N GLY A 169 -14.36 -29.19 -4.39
CA GLY A 169 -14.66 -28.98 -2.97
C GLY A 169 -13.47 -28.54 -2.13
N VAL A 170 -12.41 -28.01 -2.76
CA VAL A 170 -11.23 -27.50 -2.04
C VAL A 170 -11.59 -26.28 -1.20
N ARG A 171 -10.80 -25.98 -0.17
CA ARG A 171 -10.94 -24.77 0.65
C ARG A 171 -9.70 -23.91 0.51
N PHE A 172 -9.85 -22.60 0.64
CA PHE A 172 -8.75 -21.64 0.58
C PHE A 172 -8.59 -20.91 1.92
N VAL A 173 -7.34 -20.67 2.30
CA VAL A 173 -6.94 -19.97 3.52
C VAL A 173 -5.97 -18.85 3.18
N GLU A 174 -6.08 -17.75 3.91
CA GLU A 174 -5.12 -16.65 3.79
C GLU A 174 -3.78 -17.04 4.42
N ARG A 175 -2.71 -16.92 3.63
CA ARG A 175 -1.34 -17.05 4.09
C ARG A 175 -0.67 -15.68 4.10
N PRO A 176 0.12 -15.35 5.14
CA PRO A 176 0.87 -14.11 5.20
C PRO A 176 1.81 -13.98 3.99
N SER A 177 1.81 -12.83 3.34
CA SER A 177 2.79 -12.46 2.31
C SER A 177 3.87 -11.56 2.95
N PRO A 178 5.08 -11.43 2.36
CA PRO A 178 6.05 -10.41 2.74
C PRO A 178 5.41 -9.02 2.87
N GLU A 179 5.93 -8.21 3.79
CA GLU A 179 5.25 -7.01 4.30
C GLU A 179 4.83 -6.00 3.21
N GLY A 180 3.63 -5.44 3.38
CA GLY A 180 3.03 -4.44 2.47
C GLY A 180 2.30 -5.01 1.27
N LYS A 181 2.33 -6.34 1.07
CA LYS A 181 1.48 -7.05 0.11
C LYS A 181 0.28 -7.66 0.81
N ARG A 182 -0.84 -7.77 0.09
CA ARG A 182 -2.04 -8.46 0.59
C ARG A 182 -1.74 -9.93 0.82
N ALA A 183 -2.43 -10.55 1.78
CA ALA A 183 -2.34 -11.98 2.02
C ALA A 183 -2.68 -12.75 0.73
N VAL A 184 -1.95 -13.83 0.48
CA VAL A 184 -2.21 -14.72 -0.66
C VAL A 184 -3.14 -15.82 -0.17
N ARG A 185 -4.21 -16.10 -0.91
CA ARG A 185 -5.12 -17.21 -0.60
C ARG A 185 -4.59 -18.47 -1.27
N GLU A 186 -4.15 -19.42 -0.48
CA GLU A 186 -3.65 -20.73 -0.92
C GLU A 186 -4.63 -21.82 -0.49
N ILE A 187 -4.59 -22.97 -1.15
CA ILE A 187 -5.42 -24.13 -0.80
C ILE A 187 -5.05 -24.62 0.61
N ASP A 188 -6.08 -24.84 1.43
CA ASP A 188 -5.98 -25.43 2.76
C ASP A 188 -5.60 -26.91 2.66
N GLY A 189 -4.69 -27.37 3.51
CA GLY A 189 -4.14 -28.73 3.47
C GLY A 189 -2.91 -28.93 2.58
N ILE A 190 -2.56 -27.98 1.70
CA ILE A 190 -1.27 -28.03 0.98
C ILE A 190 -0.14 -27.53 1.87
N ASP A 191 0.94 -28.31 1.93
CA ASP A 191 2.07 -28.07 2.83
C ASP A 191 2.96 -26.87 2.41
N PRO A 192 3.18 -25.86 3.27
CA PRO A 192 4.05 -24.72 2.98
C PRO A 192 5.50 -25.08 2.66
N VAL A 193 6.03 -26.17 3.24
CA VAL A 193 7.41 -26.60 3.00
C VAL A 193 7.57 -27.02 1.55
N LEU A 194 6.57 -27.71 1.00
CA LEU A 194 6.55 -28.12 -0.40
C LEU A 194 6.44 -26.91 -1.35
N LEU A 195 5.59 -25.91 -1.02
CA LEU A 195 5.50 -24.68 -1.79
C LEU A 195 6.83 -23.94 -1.86
N SER A 196 7.57 -23.93 -0.74
CA SER A 196 8.89 -23.30 -0.64
C SER A 196 9.93 -24.07 -1.47
N ALA A 197 9.92 -25.40 -1.40
CA ALA A 197 10.82 -26.26 -2.18
C ALA A 197 10.67 -26.05 -3.69
N TRP A 198 9.42 -25.99 -4.19
CA TRP A 198 9.13 -25.76 -5.62
C TRP A 198 9.12 -24.28 -6.04
N SER A 199 9.60 -23.38 -5.17
CA SER A 199 9.83 -21.96 -5.48
C SER A 199 11.32 -21.63 -5.63
N SER A 200 12.18 -22.64 -5.76
CA SER A 200 13.65 -22.50 -5.83
C SER A 200 14.13 -21.58 -6.95
N ARG A 201 13.51 -21.62 -8.14
CA ARG A 201 13.87 -20.74 -9.27
C ARG A 201 13.72 -19.26 -8.95
N ARG A 202 12.62 -18.91 -8.28
CA ARG A 202 12.37 -17.52 -7.89
C ARG A 202 13.47 -17.05 -6.96
N GLN A 203 13.88 -17.90 -6.01
CA GLN A 203 15.01 -17.63 -5.13
C GLN A 203 16.31 -17.44 -5.91
N VAL A 204 16.58 -18.28 -6.93
CA VAL A 204 17.77 -18.18 -7.78
C VAL A 204 17.77 -16.90 -8.63
N ILE A 205 16.63 -16.51 -9.21
CA ILE A 205 16.51 -15.25 -9.96
C ILE A 205 16.73 -14.06 -9.02
N GLU A 206 16.10 -14.07 -7.84
CA GLU A 206 16.25 -13.01 -6.85
C GLU A 206 17.70 -12.94 -6.33
N ASN A 207 18.39 -14.08 -6.17
CA ASN A 207 19.82 -14.15 -5.86
C ASN A 207 20.67 -13.56 -6.99
N ARG A 208 20.47 -13.99 -8.25
CA ARG A 208 21.28 -13.49 -9.37
C ARG A 208 21.01 -12.03 -9.67
N GLN A 209 19.78 -11.57 -9.50
CA GLN A 209 19.45 -10.16 -9.61
C GLN A 209 20.23 -9.36 -8.55
N ARG A 210 20.38 -9.88 -7.32
CA ARG A 210 21.25 -9.29 -6.31
C ARG A 210 22.72 -9.28 -6.74
N ASP A 211 23.23 -10.38 -7.30
CA ASP A 211 24.62 -10.45 -7.78
C ASP A 211 24.88 -9.48 -8.94
N LEU A 212 23.96 -9.40 -9.90
CA LEU A 212 24.03 -8.47 -11.02
C LEU A 212 23.95 -7.04 -10.55
N ALA A 213 23.06 -6.73 -9.60
CA ALA A 213 23.03 -5.42 -8.97
C ALA A 213 24.34 -5.12 -8.23
N ALA A 214 24.98 -6.11 -7.60
CA ALA A 214 26.29 -5.96 -6.96
C ALA A 214 27.42 -5.73 -7.99
N ALA A 215 27.48 -6.50 -9.07
CA ALA A 215 28.48 -6.34 -10.14
C ALA A 215 28.31 -5.02 -10.89
N PHE A 216 27.05 -4.63 -11.16
CA PHE A 216 26.72 -3.34 -11.75
C PHE A 216 27.23 -2.19 -10.86
N ARG A 217 27.09 -2.30 -9.53
CA ARG A 217 27.69 -1.36 -8.55
C ARG A 217 29.20 -1.27 -8.66
N VAL A 218 29.90 -2.40 -8.77
CA VAL A 218 31.37 -2.43 -8.88
C VAL A 218 31.84 -1.82 -10.19
N HIS A 219 31.20 -2.14 -11.32
CA HIS A 219 31.64 -1.71 -12.65
C HIS A 219 31.29 -0.24 -12.96
N HIS A 220 30.11 0.21 -12.53
CA HIS A 220 29.60 1.55 -12.84
C HIS A 220 29.75 2.54 -11.68
N GLY A 221 30.25 2.11 -10.51
CA GLY A 221 30.31 2.94 -9.30
C GLY A 221 28.95 3.24 -8.68
N ARG A 222 27.86 2.77 -9.30
CA ARG A 222 26.47 3.08 -8.96
C ARG A 222 25.56 1.86 -8.94
N ALA A 223 24.54 1.87 -8.10
CA ALA A 223 23.48 0.87 -8.18
C ALA A 223 22.69 1.02 -9.51
N PRO A 224 21.81 0.08 -9.88
CA PRO A 224 20.95 0.15 -11.09
C PRO A 224 19.63 0.95 -10.90
N THR A 225 19.23 1.84 -11.84
CA THR A 225 17.92 2.56 -11.82
C THR A 225 16.71 1.64 -11.71
N VAL A 226 15.48 2.16 -11.56
CA VAL A 226 14.26 1.34 -11.73
C VAL A 226 14.21 0.64 -13.11
N VAL A 227 14.59 1.34 -14.18
CA VAL A 227 14.60 0.79 -15.53
C VAL A 227 15.74 -0.22 -15.70
N GLU A 228 16.94 0.08 -15.19
CA GLU A 228 18.05 -0.86 -15.23
C GLU A 228 17.86 -2.03 -14.28
N SER A 229 17.23 -1.85 -13.12
CA SER A 229 16.86 -2.91 -12.19
C SER A 229 15.84 -3.84 -12.83
N LEU A 230 14.90 -3.30 -13.61
CA LEU A 230 14.02 -4.11 -14.45
C LEU A 230 14.83 -4.83 -15.55
N ALA A 231 15.80 -4.17 -16.16
CA ALA A 231 16.69 -4.77 -17.15
C ALA A 231 17.62 -5.83 -16.54
N LEU A 232 18.09 -5.65 -15.31
CA LEU A 232 18.92 -6.57 -14.55
C LEU A 232 18.08 -7.70 -13.98
N ALA A 233 16.83 -7.47 -13.60
CA ALA A 233 15.88 -8.54 -13.29
C ALA A 233 15.60 -9.38 -14.55
N GLN A 234 15.46 -8.72 -15.71
CA GLN A 234 15.33 -9.37 -16.99
C GLN A 234 16.61 -10.14 -17.36
N GLN A 235 17.79 -9.56 -17.15
CA GLN A 235 19.09 -10.19 -17.34
C GLN A 235 19.29 -11.36 -16.38
N ALA A 236 18.99 -11.20 -15.09
CA ALA A 236 19.03 -12.27 -14.09
C ALA A 236 18.12 -13.41 -14.50
N ASN A 237 16.90 -13.12 -14.96
CA ASN A 237 15.98 -14.12 -15.47
C ASN A 237 16.55 -14.84 -16.71
N LEU A 238 17.25 -14.12 -17.60
CA LEU A 238 17.90 -14.66 -18.79
C LEU A 238 19.20 -15.44 -18.49
N GLU A 239 19.99 -15.04 -17.50
CA GLU A 239 21.27 -15.68 -17.13
C GLU A 239 21.06 -16.89 -16.23
N THR A 240 20.13 -16.81 -15.26
CA THR A 240 19.67 -17.97 -14.49
C THR A 240 18.68 -18.82 -15.27
N ARG A 241 18.52 -18.56 -16.57
CA ARG A 241 17.74 -19.40 -17.45
C ARG A 241 18.58 -20.66 -17.72
N PRO A 242 18.25 -21.81 -17.13
CA PRO A 242 18.82 -23.05 -17.63
C PRO A 242 18.45 -23.19 -19.11
N GLY A 243 19.29 -23.87 -19.89
CA GLY A 243 18.90 -24.32 -21.22
C GLY A 243 17.53 -25.01 -21.15
N LYS A 244 16.75 -24.97 -22.24
CA LYS A 244 15.51 -25.77 -22.29
C LYS A 244 15.91 -27.20 -21.94
N HIS A 245 15.39 -27.73 -20.84
CA HIS A 245 15.56 -29.15 -20.57
C HIS A 245 14.94 -29.93 -21.72
N GLU A 246 15.45 -31.14 -21.94
CA GLU A 246 14.86 -32.00 -22.96
C GLU A 246 13.35 -32.14 -22.71
N PRO A 247 12.54 -32.18 -23.79
CA PRO A 247 11.11 -32.37 -23.65
C PRO A 247 10.85 -33.65 -22.86
N ARG A 248 10.15 -33.53 -21.74
CA ARG A 248 9.69 -34.68 -20.96
C ARG A 248 8.23 -34.92 -21.27
N SER A 249 7.85 -36.19 -21.32
CA SER A 249 6.43 -36.55 -21.34
C SER A 249 5.76 -36.10 -20.04
N GLU A 250 4.44 -35.94 -20.08
CA GLU A 250 3.67 -35.59 -18.90
C GLU A 250 3.85 -36.61 -17.77
N ALA A 251 3.89 -37.90 -18.13
CA ALA A 251 4.05 -38.99 -17.18
C ALA A 251 5.39 -38.89 -16.44
N GLU A 252 6.48 -38.60 -17.16
CA GLU A 252 7.81 -38.43 -16.56
C GLU A 252 7.88 -37.20 -15.64
N GLN A 253 7.28 -36.08 -16.05
CA GLN A 253 7.21 -34.86 -15.23
C GLN A 253 6.46 -35.14 -13.92
N ARG A 254 5.27 -35.76 -14.03
CA ARG A 254 4.44 -36.08 -12.87
C ARG A 254 5.13 -37.08 -11.93
N GLN A 255 5.81 -38.09 -12.46
CA GLN A 255 6.59 -39.02 -11.65
C GLN A 255 7.73 -38.31 -10.91
N ALA A 256 8.45 -37.40 -11.57
CA ALA A 256 9.52 -36.63 -10.94
C ALA A 256 8.99 -35.73 -9.82
N TRP A 257 7.89 -35.02 -10.04
CA TRP A 257 7.25 -34.20 -9.01
C TRP A 257 6.75 -35.03 -7.84
N TRP A 258 6.15 -36.18 -8.12
CA TRP A 258 5.68 -37.07 -7.08
C TRP A 258 6.82 -37.54 -6.18
N SER A 259 7.93 -38.01 -6.76
CA SER A 259 9.12 -38.43 -6.02
C SER A 259 9.73 -37.30 -5.18
N GLN A 260 9.77 -36.08 -5.72
CA GLN A 260 10.25 -34.90 -4.98
C GLN A 260 9.33 -34.58 -3.79
N ALA A 261 8.01 -34.57 -4.01
CA ALA A 261 7.04 -34.31 -2.95
C ALA A 261 7.09 -35.37 -1.86
N ALA A 262 7.21 -36.65 -2.22
CA ALA A 262 7.36 -37.75 -1.27
C ALA A 262 8.61 -37.56 -0.39
N ALA A 263 9.74 -37.17 -0.99
CA ALA A 263 10.98 -36.92 -0.24
C ALA A 263 10.89 -35.73 0.72
N VAL A 264 10.19 -34.66 0.33
CA VAL A 264 9.98 -33.48 1.18
C VAL A 264 9.02 -33.79 2.33
N LEU A 265 7.86 -34.38 2.02
CA LEU A 265 6.78 -34.64 2.98
C LEU A 265 7.10 -35.78 3.97
N ALA A 266 7.93 -36.75 3.57
CA ALA A 266 8.35 -37.84 4.45
C ALA A 266 9.06 -37.34 5.72
N ARG A 267 9.73 -36.18 5.66
CA ARG A 267 10.39 -35.54 6.82
C ARG A 267 9.39 -35.12 7.91
N GLU A 268 8.12 -34.94 7.55
CA GLU A 268 7.03 -34.59 8.46
C GLU A 268 6.05 -35.75 8.68
N GLY A 269 6.37 -36.97 8.22
CA GLY A 269 5.51 -38.14 8.35
C GLY A 269 4.24 -38.08 7.49
N ARG A 270 4.26 -37.32 6.39
CA ARG A 270 3.12 -37.16 5.46
C ARG A 270 3.42 -37.80 4.09
N SER A 271 2.37 -38.14 3.34
CA SER A 271 2.48 -38.62 1.95
C SER A 271 1.78 -37.68 0.96
N PRO A 272 2.21 -37.62 -0.31
CA PRO A 272 1.50 -36.89 -1.35
C PRO A 272 0.03 -37.30 -1.50
N GLU A 273 -0.28 -38.60 -1.41
CA GLU A 273 -1.65 -39.15 -1.50
C GLU A 273 -2.52 -38.60 -0.37
N GLY A 274 -2.05 -38.76 0.88
CA GLY A 274 -2.81 -38.32 2.06
C GLY A 274 -3.03 -36.82 2.05
N MET A 275 -2.05 -36.04 1.56
CA MET A 275 -2.20 -34.60 1.36
C MET A 275 -3.29 -34.30 0.32
N VAL A 276 -3.24 -34.90 -0.87
CA VAL A 276 -4.26 -34.68 -1.92
C VAL A 276 -5.66 -35.10 -1.44
N GLU A 277 -5.78 -36.25 -0.78
CA GLU A 277 -7.05 -36.75 -0.23
C GLU A 277 -7.63 -35.82 0.85
N SER A 278 -6.78 -35.22 1.69
CA SER A 278 -7.22 -34.26 2.71
C SER A 278 -7.73 -32.93 2.13
N VAL A 279 -7.27 -32.59 0.92
CA VAL A 279 -7.55 -31.31 0.25
C VAL A 279 -8.82 -31.36 -0.57
N VAL A 280 -9.04 -32.46 -1.29
CA VAL A 280 -10.21 -32.64 -2.16
C VAL A 280 -11.43 -32.94 -1.30
N GLY A 281 -12.53 -32.24 -1.55
CA GLY A 281 -13.75 -32.39 -0.76
C GLY A 281 -14.26 -33.84 -0.80
N SER A 282 -14.75 -34.34 0.34
CA SER A 282 -15.20 -35.74 0.49
C SER A 282 -16.27 -36.19 -0.52
N ALA A 283 -16.93 -35.24 -1.21
CA ALA A 283 -17.94 -35.47 -2.23
C ALA A 283 -17.38 -35.75 -3.64
N TRP A 284 -16.10 -35.49 -3.89
CA TRP A 284 -15.48 -35.77 -5.18
C TRP A 284 -15.51 -37.28 -5.47
N GLY A 285 -16.05 -37.67 -6.63
CA GLY A 285 -16.16 -39.08 -7.04
C GLY A 285 -17.42 -39.81 -6.54
N ARG A 286 -18.27 -39.19 -5.73
CA ARG A 286 -19.60 -39.75 -5.41
C ARG A 286 -20.56 -39.49 -6.58
N THR A 287 -21.05 -40.55 -7.22
CA THR A 287 -22.10 -40.48 -8.25
C THR A 287 -23.30 -39.73 -7.66
N PRO A 288 -23.91 -38.75 -8.37
CA PRO A 288 -25.06 -38.02 -7.85
C PRO A 288 -26.31 -38.91 -7.85
N GLY A 289 -26.37 -39.84 -6.91
CA GLY A 289 -27.54 -40.64 -6.61
C GLY A 289 -28.36 -39.96 -5.52
N ARG A 290 -29.50 -39.38 -5.92
CA ARG A 290 -30.67 -39.12 -5.08
C ARG A 290 -30.39 -38.29 -3.81
N TRP A 291 -30.68 -36.99 -3.88
CA TRP A 291 -30.87 -36.14 -2.69
C TRP A 291 -32.04 -36.69 -1.86
N GLY A 292 -31.74 -37.65 -0.98
CA GLY A 292 -32.58 -38.07 0.13
C GLY A 292 -32.09 -37.35 1.37
N CYS A 293 -32.92 -36.44 1.86
CA CYS A 293 -32.85 -35.88 3.20
C CYS A 293 -32.59 -36.99 4.24
N ASN A 294 -31.54 -36.84 5.05
CA ASN A 294 -31.56 -37.37 6.41
C ASN A 294 -30.66 -36.55 7.35
N GLN A 295 -31.24 -36.26 8.51
CA GLN A 295 -30.72 -35.55 9.68
C GLN A 295 -29.89 -36.48 10.58
N GLY A 296 -29.04 -35.89 11.45
CA GLY A 296 -28.33 -36.54 12.57
C GLY A 296 -27.00 -37.20 12.15
N ASP A 297 -25.88 -37.12 12.86
CA ASP A 297 -25.62 -36.89 14.28
C ASP A 297 -24.19 -36.38 14.54
N GLY A 298 -24.06 -35.50 15.54
CA GLY A 298 -23.13 -35.62 16.69
C GLY A 298 -21.61 -35.38 16.55
N PRO A 299 -20.93 -34.79 17.58
CA PRO A 299 -19.68 -34.04 17.43
C PRO A 299 -18.45 -34.68 18.11
N HIS A 300 -17.23 -34.28 17.70
CA HIS A 300 -16.03 -34.41 18.55
C HIS A 300 -15.06 -33.21 18.44
N PRO A 301 -14.25 -32.92 19.49
CA PRO A 301 -13.87 -31.57 19.91
C PRO A 301 -12.34 -31.28 19.94
N GLY A 302 -11.98 -29.98 20.03
CA GLY A 302 -10.68 -29.43 20.48
C GLY A 302 -9.59 -29.41 19.40
N ILE A 303 -8.81 -28.34 19.16
CA ILE A 303 -8.05 -27.49 20.09
C ILE A 303 -7.89 -26.05 19.51
N ALA A 304 -7.87 -25.06 20.39
CA ALA A 304 -7.85 -23.62 20.14
C ALA A 304 -6.44 -23.04 19.90
N ALA A 305 -6.35 -21.99 19.06
CA ALA A 305 -5.25 -21.03 19.05
C ALA A 305 -5.74 -19.61 18.64
N GLY A 306 -5.64 -18.67 19.60
CA GLY A 306 -5.34 -17.22 19.45
C GLY A 306 -6.20 -16.30 18.55
N PRO A 307 -6.76 -15.17 19.06
CA PRO A 307 -7.67 -14.33 18.30
C PRO A 307 -6.94 -13.39 17.32
N ARG A 308 -7.41 -13.35 16.06
CA ARG A 308 -7.14 -12.27 15.11
C ARG A 308 -8.45 -11.68 14.61
N VAL A 309 -8.48 -10.36 14.55
CA VAL A 309 -9.61 -9.54 14.10
C VAL A 309 -9.99 -9.91 12.67
N GLY A 310 -11.23 -10.39 12.48
CA GLY A 310 -12.00 -10.14 11.26
C GLY A 310 -12.08 -11.21 10.17
N ALA A 311 -11.92 -12.51 10.45
CA ALA A 311 -12.43 -13.56 9.57
C ALA A 311 -13.44 -14.43 10.36
N PRO A 312 -14.74 -14.40 10.05
CA PRO A 312 -15.73 -15.12 10.83
C PRO A 312 -15.76 -16.60 10.42
N TRP A 313 -14.93 -17.42 11.05
CA TRP A 313 -15.06 -18.88 11.00
C TRP A 313 -16.26 -19.32 11.86
N GLY A 314 -17.07 -20.24 11.32
CA GLY A 314 -18.23 -20.82 12.02
C GLY A 314 -19.61 -20.41 11.49
N ARG A 315 -19.71 -19.71 10.35
CA ARG A 315 -21.03 -19.32 9.81
C ARG A 315 -21.81 -20.52 9.26
N THR A 316 -23.04 -20.66 9.70
CA THR A 316 -24.05 -21.54 9.09
C THR A 316 -24.28 -21.14 7.61
N PRO A 317 -24.80 -22.04 6.75
CA PRO A 317 -25.14 -21.71 5.37
C PRO A 317 -26.04 -20.46 5.23
N ALA A 318 -26.95 -20.23 6.18
CA ALA A 318 -27.80 -19.05 6.25
C ALA A 318 -27.01 -17.76 6.52
N GLU A 319 -26.00 -17.81 7.39
CA GLU A 319 -25.14 -16.65 7.71
C GLU A 319 -24.13 -16.34 6.60
N ARG A 320 -23.70 -17.35 5.82
CA ARG A 320 -22.94 -17.15 4.58
C ARG A 320 -23.78 -16.47 3.50
N SER A 321 -25.00 -16.98 3.27
CA SER A 321 -25.95 -16.38 2.32
C SER A 321 -26.31 -14.93 2.69
N ARG A 322 -26.47 -14.64 3.99
CA ARG A 322 -26.70 -13.26 4.47
C ARG A 322 -25.46 -12.38 4.30
N ALA A 323 -24.25 -12.90 4.49
CA ALA A 323 -23.00 -12.14 4.31
C ALA A 323 -22.66 -11.85 2.85
N ALA A 324 -23.12 -12.70 1.93
CA ALA A 324 -22.90 -12.59 0.50
C ALA A 324 -23.88 -11.63 -0.21
N ARG A 325 -24.81 -10.99 0.51
CA ARG A 325 -25.74 -10.02 -0.09
C ARG A 325 -24.96 -8.85 -0.73
N PRO A 326 -25.25 -8.48 -1.99
CA PRO A 326 -24.55 -7.41 -2.69
C PRO A 326 -24.46 -6.10 -1.92
N GLN A 327 -25.49 -5.72 -1.17
CA GLN A 327 -25.50 -4.48 -0.40
C GLN A 327 -24.45 -4.50 0.72
N ILE A 328 -24.29 -5.64 1.40
CA ILE A 328 -23.32 -5.81 2.48
C ILE A 328 -21.90 -5.84 1.91
N LEU A 329 -21.71 -6.56 0.79
CA LEU A 329 -20.43 -6.59 0.10
C LEU A 329 -20.04 -5.20 -0.43
N ALA A 330 -20.98 -4.45 -0.99
CA ALA A 330 -20.75 -3.07 -1.43
C ALA A 330 -20.34 -2.14 -0.28
N ALA A 331 -20.98 -2.24 0.87
CA ALA A 331 -20.58 -1.48 2.06
C ALA A 331 -19.15 -1.84 2.51
N ARG A 332 -18.76 -3.13 2.44
CA ARG A 332 -17.38 -3.56 2.74
C ARG A 332 -16.38 -3.04 1.71
N VAL A 333 -16.70 -3.10 0.42
CA VAL A 333 -15.86 -2.53 -0.65
C VAL A 333 -15.59 -1.06 -0.37
N VAL A 334 -16.64 -0.27 -0.12
CA VAL A 334 -16.51 1.16 0.19
C VAL A 334 -15.66 1.36 1.45
N SER A 335 -15.92 0.61 2.52
CA SER A 335 -15.14 0.73 3.76
C SER A 335 -13.64 0.47 3.56
N VAL A 336 -13.27 -0.50 2.71
CA VAL A 336 -11.85 -0.78 2.38
C VAL A 336 -11.25 0.33 1.52
N LEU A 337 -12.01 0.87 0.57
CA LEU A 337 -11.56 1.98 -0.28
C LEU A 337 -11.35 3.25 0.54
N GLU A 338 -12.33 3.62 1.39
CA GLU A 338 -12.25 4.77 2.30
C GLU A 338 -11.02 4.69 3.23
N GLY A 339 -10.68 3.49 3.71
CA GLY A 339 -9.51 3.29 4.58
C GLY A 339 -8.15 3.39 3.86
N SER A 340 -8.12 3.37 2.53
CA SER A 340 -6.86 3.33 1.76
C SER A 340 -6.71 4.44 0.73
N ARG A 341 -7.77 5.19 0.40
CA ARG A 341 -7.79 6.19 -0.67
C ARG A 341 -8.85 7.26 -0.41
N ALA A 342 -8.50 8.53 -0.61
CA ALA A 342 -9.46 9.63 -0.64
C ALA A 342 -10.35 9.59 -1.90
N THR A 343 -9.77 9.17 -3.02
CA THR A 343 -10.51 8.99 -4.28
C THR A 343 -10.15 7.67 -4.96
N TRP A 344 -11.12 7.12 -5.70
CA TRP A 344 -10.94 5.87 -6.45
C TRP A 344 -11.61 5.91 -7.82
N GLN A 345 -11.07 5.13 -8.73
CA GLN A 345 -11.66 4.82 -10.05
C GLN A 345 -12.36 3.45 -10.04
N VAL A 346 -13.18 3.20 -11.07
CA VAL A 346 -13.91 1.93 -11.25
C VAL A 346 -13.02 0.69 -11.18
N TRP A 347 -11.76 0.77 -11.62
CA TRP A 347 -10.80 -0.34 -11.55
C TRP A 347 -10.53 -0.80 -10.12
N HIS A 348 -10.46 0.14 -9.17
CA HIS A 348 -10.26 -0.15 -7.76
C HIS A 348 -11.52 -0.79 -7.15
N VAL A 349 -12.70 -0.27 -7.52
CA VAL A 349 -14.00 -0.81 -7.09
C VAL A 349 -14.16 -2.26 -7.55
N ARG A 350 -13.90 -2.54 -8.83
CA ARG A 350 -13.99 -3.89 -9.40
C ARG A 350 -12.98 -4.85 -8.77
N ALA A 351 -11.71 -4.42 -8.63
CA ALA A 351 -10.70 -5.24 -7.99
C ALA A 351 -11.07 -5.59 -6.54
N GLU A 352 -11.55 -4.63 -5.75
CA GLU A 352 -11.97 -4.90 -4.38
C GLU A 352 -13.27 -5.72 -4.32
N THR A 353 -14.21 -5.50 -5.25
CA THR A 353 -15.42 -6.31 -5.38
C THR A 353 -15.10 -7.78 -5.57
N GLN A 354 -14.18 -8.11 -6.49
CA GLN A 354 -13.75 -9.49 -6.72
C GLN A 354 -13.17 -10.12 -5.45
N ARG A 355 -12.37 -9.37 -4.67
CA ARG A 355 -11.85 -9.85 -3.38
C ARG A 355 -12.95 -10.13 -2.36
N GLN A 356 -13.93 -9.24 -2.25
CA GLN A 356 -15.04 -9.40 -1.31
C GLN A 356 -15.96 -10.57 -1.70
N LEU A 357 -16.20 -10.78 -3.00
CA LEU A 357 -16.93 -11.95 -3.50
C LEU A 357 -16.19 -13.25 -3.18
N ARG A 358 -14.88 -13.27 -3.43
CA ARG A 358 -14.01 -14.41 -3.13
C ARG A 358 -13.98 -14.74 -1.65
N ALA A 359 -13.82 -13.73 -0.78
CA ALA A 359 -13.82 -13.91 0.67
C ALA A 359 -15.18 -14.31 1.24
N ALA A 360 -16.27 -14.09 0.51
CA ALA A 360 -17.62 -14.48 0.88
C ALA A 360 -18.06 -15.84 0.29
N ASP A 361 -17.15 -16.55 -0.38
CA ASP A 361 -17.38 -17.84 -1.05
C ASP A 361 -18.61 -17.79 -1.99
N VAL A 362 -18.76 -16.71 -2.77
CA VAL A 362 -19.88 -16.58 -3.70
C VAL A 362 -19.76 -17.65 -4.81
N PRO A 363 -20.84 -18.41 -5.09
CA PRO A 363 -20.83 -19.45 -6.12
C PRO A 363 -20.46 -18.91 -7.52
N LEU A 364 -19.78 -19.74 -8.32
CA LEU A 364 -19.26 -19.37 -9.65
C LEU A 364 -20.35 -18.80 -10.57
N ASP A 365 -21.52 -19.43 -10.61
CA ASP A 365 -22.67 -19.03 -11.43
C ASP A 365 -23.29 -17.68 -11.00
N LYS A 366 -22.93 -17.21 -9.80
CA LYS A 366 -23.43 -15.97 -9.20
C LYS A 366 -22.40 -14.85 -9.16
N LEU A 367 -21.14 -15.10 -9.51
CA LEU A 367 -20.08 -14.08 -9.44
C LEU A 367 -20.37 -12.84 -10.29
N GLU A 368 -20.71 -13.02 -11.57
CA GLU A 368 -20.92 -11.91 -12.50
C GLU A 368 -22.13 -11.05 -12.12
N GLU A 369 -23.24 -11.70 -11.72
CA GLU A 369 -24.44 -11.03 -11.26
C GLU A 369 -24.15 -10.18 -10.02
N ASN A 370 -23.56 -10.79 -8.98
CA ASN A 370 -23.22 -10.09 -7.74
C ASN A 370 -22.16 -9.00 -7.95
N ALA A 371 -21.16 -9.21 -8.81
CA ALA A 371 -20.15 -8.20 -9.11
C ALA A 371 -20.79 -6.93 -9.69
N ARG A 372 -21.71 -7.07 -10.65
CA ARG A 372 -22.46 -5.94 -11.23
C ARG A 372 -23.34 -5.26 -10.19
N GLU A 373 -24.02 -6.04 -9.35
CA GLU A 373 -24.85 -5.49 -8.27
C GLU A 373 -24.02 -4.66 -7.29
N VAL A 374 -22.91 -5.23 -6.80
CA VAL A 374 -21.98 -4.57 -5.88
C VAL A 374 -21.45 -3.28 -6.50
N GLU A 375 -20.95 -3.33 -7.73
CA GLU A 375 -20.45 -2.14 -8.44
C GLU A 375 -21.52 -1.05 -8.55
N ARG A 376 -22.77 -1.40 -8.89
CA ARG A 376 -23.88 -0.43 -8.92
C ARG A 376 -24.13 0.22 -7.57
N TRP A 377 -24.16 -0.55 -6.49
CA TRP A 377 -24.32 0.00 -5.14
C TRP A 377 -23.15 0.91 -4.75
N VAL A 378 -21.92 0.48 -4.99
CA VAL A 378 -20.72 1.28 -4.69
C VAL A 378 -20.75 2.61 -5.46
N LEU A 379 -20.91 2.57 -6.78
CA LEU A 379 -20.78 3.76 -7.63
C LEU A 379 -22.00 4.70 -7.54
N HIS A 380 -23.22 4.18 -7.48
CA HIS A 380 -24.43 5.01 -7.55
C HIS A 380 -25.05 5.32 -6.19
N ARG A 381 -24.95 4.42 -5.20
CA ARG A 381 -25.54 4.64 -3.88
C ARG A 381 -24.57 5.31 -2.92
N PHE A 382 -23.36 4.77 -2.82
CA PHE A 382 -22.39 5.16 -1.79
C PHE A 382 -21.39 6.21 -2.24
N SER A 383 -21.09 6.27 -3.54
CA SER A 383 -20.09 7.19 -4.08
C SER A 383 -20.69 8.44 -4.74
N VAL A 384 -19.86 9.46 -4.91
CA VAL A 384 -20.10 10.70 -5.65
C VAL A 384 -18.93 10.90 -6.63
N PRO A 385 -19.17 11.24 -7.91
CA PRO A 385 -18.10 11.54 -8.86
C PRO A 385 -17.36 12.82 -8.46
N VAL A 386 -16.02 12.76 -8.42
CA VAL A 386 -15.12 13.89 -8.12
C VAL A 386 -14.63 14.51 -9.41
N GLY A 387 -14.87 15.81 -9.56
CA GLY A 387 -14.63 16.54 -10.80
C GLY A 387 -15.57 16.00 -11.88
N VAL A 388 -16.61 16.76 -12.22
CA VAL A 388 -17.43 16.42 -13.38
C VAL A 388 -16.64 16.85 -14.61
N PRO A 389 -16.20 15.93 -15.49
CA PRO A 389 -15.56 16.33 -16.74
C PRO A 389 -16.53 17.26 -17.47
N PRO A 390 -16.08 18.43 -17.95
CA PRO A 390 -16.98 19.40 -18.57
C PRO A 390 -17.74 18.73 -19.71
N GLN A 391 -19.08 18.79 -19.66
CA GLN A 391 -19.90 18.35 -20.78
C GLN A 391 -19.76 19.38 -21.90
N LEU A 392 -18.96 19.06 -22.90
CA LEU A 392 -18.68 19.96 -24.02
C LEU A 392 -19.83 20.04 -25.05
N GLY A 393 -21.03 19.55 -24.72
CA GLY A 393 -22.15 19.47 -25.66
C GLY A 393 -21.86 18.57 -26.87
N GLU A 394 -21.02 17.55 -26.68
CA GLU A 394 -20.49 16.74 -27.79
C GLU A 394 -21.62 16.03 -28.54
N PRO A 395 -21.63 16.12 -29.89
CA PRO A 395 -22.54 15.35 -30.74
C PRO A 395 -22.44 13.85 -30.46
N GLY A 396 -23.52 13.10 -30.74
CA GLY A 396 -23.57 11.65 -30.54
C GLY A 396 -22.40 10.90 -31.21
N LEU A 397 -21.91 11.37 -32.34
CA LEU A 397 -20.75 10.82 -33.07
C LEU A 397 -19.42 10.89 -32.29
N LEU A 398 -19.32 11.76 -31.29
CA LEU A 398 -18.14 11.90 -30.44
C LEU A 398 -18.33 11.22 -29.08
N ARG A 399 -19.42 10.45 -28.92
CA ARG A 399 -19.71 9.65 -27.74
C ARG A 399 -19.49 8.18 -28.04
N ARG A 400 -19.07 7.44 -27.02
CA ARG A 400 -19.03 5.98 -27.02
C ARG A 400 -20.46 5.41 -26.95
N PRO A 401 -20.65 4.11 -27.23
CA PRO A 401 -21.93 3.43 -27.06
C PRO A 401 -22.53 3.52 -25.64
N ASP A 402 -21.67 3.67 -24.62
CA ASP A 402 -22.08 3.90 -23.22
C ASP A 402 -22.55 5.35 -22.94
N GLY A 403 -22.58 6.22 -23.96
CA GLY A 403 -22.99 7.62 -23.88
C GLY A 403 -21.89 8.58 -23.38
N GLN A 404 -20.74 8.07 -22.94
CA GLN A 404 -19.63 8.90 -22.46
C GLN A 404 -18.85 9.53 -23.62
N SER A 405 -18.24 10.69 -23.36
CA SER A 405 -17.33 11.33 -24.31
C SER A 405 -16.19 10.39 -24.72
N ALA A 406 -15.93 10.30 -26.02
CA ALA A 406 -14.73 9.64 -26.53
C ALA A 406 -13.43 10.37 -26.15
N HIS A 407 -13.49 11.63 -25.69
CA HIS A 407 -12.31 12.38 -25.23
C HIS A 407 -11.92 12.09 -23.78
N ILE A 408 -12.80 11.44 -23.02
CA ILE A 408 -12.52 11.01 -21.65
C ILE A 408 -12.06 9.57 -21.70
N VAL A 409 -10.91 9.27 -21.08
CA VAL A 409 -10.43 7.90 -20.98
C VAL A 409 -11.42 7.04 -20.20
N HIS A 410 -11.83 5.90 -20.74
CA HIS A 410 -12.78 5.01 -20.11
C HIS A 410 -12.32 4.62 -18.68
N GLY A 411 -13.25 4.64 -17.73
CA GLY A 411 -12.98 4.36 -16.33
C GLY A 411 -12.05 5.37 -15.62
N SER A 412 -11.79 6.55 -16.19
CA SER A 412 -10.94 7.56 -15.54
C SER A 412 -11.67 8.43 -14.50
N GLN A 413 -13.01 8.38 -14.46
CA GLN A 413 -13.81 9.12 -13.47
C GLN A 413 -13.37 8.74 -12.06
N ALA A 414 -12.93 9.73 -11.30
CA ALA A 414 -12.65 9.59 -9.88
C ALA A 414 -13.96 9.70 -9.08
N TYR A 415 -14.03 8.98 -7.97
CA TYR A 415 -15.13 8.94 -7.05
C TYR A 415 -14.63 9.10 -5.61
N THR A 416 -15.44 9.70 -4.75
CA THR A 416 -15.31 9.71 -3.29
C THR A 416 -16.59 9.14 -2.67
N SER A 417 -16.57 8.82 -1.37
CA SER A 417 -17.75 8.33 -0.65
C SER A 417 -18.57 9.48 -0.06
N LYS A 418 -19.90 9.31 -0.05
CA LYS A 418 -20.82 10.20 0.67
C LYS A 418 -20.52 10.25 2.16
N ASN A 419 -19.99 9.18 2.75
CA ASN A 419 -19.61 9.16 4.16
C ASN A 419 -18.37 10.01 4.43
N ILE A 420 -17.42 10.07 3.49
CA ILE A 420 -16.25 10.94 3.60
C ILE A 420 -16.70 12.39 3.54
N LEU A 421 -17.53 12.75 2.55
CA LEU A 421 -18.07 14.11 2.42
C LEU A 421 -18.88 14.52 3.65
N ALA A 422 -19.75 13.64 4.16
CA ALA A 422 -20.53 13.92 5.37
C ALA A 422 -19.63 14.10 6.60
N ALA A 423 -18.54 13.34 6.70
CA ALA A 423 -17.55 13.49 7.76
C ALA A 423 -16.78 14.82 7.65
N GLU A 424 -16.43 15.24 6.43
CA GLU A 424 -15.80 16.54 6.17
C GLU A 424 -16.75 17.70 6.53
N ASP A 425 -18.00 17.67 6.07
CA ASP A 425 -19.02 18.67 6.40
C ASP A 425 -19.28 18.79 7.91
N GLU A 426 -19.29 17.65 8.61
CA GLU A 426 -19.44 17.61 10.05
C GLU A 426 -18.23 18.23 10.76
N LEU A 427 -17.00 17.89 10.36
CA LEU A 427 -15.79 18.47 10.92
C LEU A 427 -15.75 19.98 10.73
N LEU A 428 -16.08 20.46 9.53
CA LEU A 428 -16.17 21.88 9.22
C LEU A 428 -17.23 22.58 10.09
N SER A 429 -18.41 21.97 10.27
CA SER A 429 -19.45 22.50 11.17
C SER A 429 -19.02 22.54 12.63
N LEU A 430 -18.35 21.50 13.14
CA LEU A 430 -17.84 21.45 14.51
C LEU A 430 -16.74 22.50 14.75
N ALA A 431 -15.97 22.85 13.72
CA ALA A 431 -14.95 23.90 13.79
C ALA A 431 -15.53 25.33 13.86
N LEU A 432 -16.78 25.54 13.49
CA LEU A 432 -17.46 26.84 13.65
C LEU A 432 -17.99 27.09 15.06
N ARG A 433 -18.06 26.06 15.91
CA ARG A 433 -18.58 26.19 17.28
C ARG A 433 -17.59 26.94 18.19
N ARG A 434 -18.10 27.94 18.91
CA ARG A 434 -17.32 28.83 19.81
C ARG A 434 -17.75 28.80 21.27
N ASP A 435 -18.51 27.79 21.66
CA ASP A 435 -18.99 27.58 23.03
C ASP A 435 -17.95 26.88 23.94
N GLY A 436 -16.71 26.76 23.46
CA GLY A 436 -15.56 26.17 24.14
C GLY A 436 -15.14 26.84 25.43
N ARG A 437 -14.47 26.06 26.29
CA ARG A 437 -13.76 26.59 27.45
C ARG A 437 -12.66 27.56 26.99
N GLN A 438 -12.46 28.62 27.75
CA GLN A 438 -11.43 29.63 27.52
C GLN A 438 -10.55 29.77 28.75
N VAL A 439 -9.25 29.94 28.54
CA VAL A 439 -8.30 30.32 29.59
C VAL A 439 -8.27 31.84 29.68
N ALA A 440 -8.23 32.39 30.91
CA ALA A 440 -8.11 33.83 31.10
C ALA A 440 -6.76 34.34 30.54
N PRO A 441 -6.73 35.48 29.82
CA PRO A 441 -5.50 36.01 29.23
C PRO A 441 -4.34 36.14 30.21
N ASP A 442 -4.60 36.58 31.44
CA ASP A 442 -3.58 36.74 32.49
C ASP A 442 -2.91 35.41 32.88
N THR A 443 -3.67 34.31 32.90
CA THR A 443 -3.13 32.96 33.13
C THR A 443 -2.23 32.51 31.98
N VAL A 444 -2.58 32.87 30.74
CA VAL A 444 -1.76 32.57 29.56
C VAL A 444 -0.45 33.35 29.60
N GLU A 445 -0.49 34.65 29.89
CA GLU A 445 0.73 35.48 30.01
C GLU A 445 1.64 35.00 31.14
N THR A 446 1.06 34.57 32.26
CA THR A 446 1.83 33.98 33.38
C THR A 446 2.55 32.70 32.94
N ALA A 447 1.88 31.81 32.20
CA ALA A 447 2.49 30.59 31.68
C ALA A 447 3.59 30.87 30.65
N LEU A 448 3.40 31.87 29.78
CA LEU A 448 4.41 32.32 28.82
C LEU A 448 5.64 32.92 29.51
N ALA A 449 5.42 33.77 30.52
CA ALA A 449 6.50 34.36 31.32
C ALA A 449 7.32 33.29 32.06
N ALA A 450 6.65 32.28 32.65
CA ALA A 450 7.31 31.16 33.30
C ALA A 450 8.15 30.34 32.30
N ALA A 451 7.62 30.07 31.10
CA ALA A 451 8.36 29.34 30.07
C ALA A 451 9.62 30.07 29.61
N ASN A 452 9.57 31.40 29.49
CA ASN A 452 10.72 32.23 29.15
C ASN A 452 11.80 32.26 30.25
N ALA A 453 11.44 31.98 31.50
CA ALA A 453 12.39 31.90 32.61
C ALA A 453 13.09 30.53 32.71
N GLU A 454 12.45 29.45 32.23
CA GLU A 454 12.96 28.07 32.33
C GLU A 454 13.90 27.66 31.18
N GLY A 455 14.01 28.44 30.10
CA GLY A 455 14.82 28.08 28.94
C GLY A 455 14.80 29.12 27.81
N PRO A 456 15.25 28.76 26.59
CA PRO A 456 15.07 29.61 25.43
C PRO A 456 13.57 29.84 25.22
N GLY A 457 13.13 31.08 25.43
CA GLY A 457 11.72 31.46 25.38
C GLY A 457 11.05 31.16 24.04
N LEU A 458 9.72 31.21 24.02
CA LEU A 458 8.94 30.97 22.82
C LEU A 458 9.10 32.13 21.84
N ASP A 459 9.18 31.83 20.54
CA ASP A 459 9.16 32.87 19.51
C ASP A 459 7.79 33.57 19.43
N ARG A 460 7.71 34.64 18.61
CA ARG A 460 6.49 35.44 18.46
C ARG A 460 5.30 34.62 17.94
N SER A 461 5.51 33.76 16.94
CA SER A 461 4.49 32.90 16.34
C SER A 461 4.05 31.78 17.29
N GLN A 462 4.98 31.19 18.05
CA GLN A 462 4.69 30.20 19.09
C GLN A 462 3.89 30.80 20.24
N ALA A 463 4.27 31.98 20.73
CA ALA A 463 3.52 32.69 21.76
C ALA A 463 2.14 33.11 21.26
N ALA A 464 2.02 33.57 20.01
CA ALA A 464 0.74 33.88 19.38
C ALA A 464 -0.16 32.63 19.22
N MET A 465 0.43 31.48 18.85
CA MET A 465 -0.27 30.20 18.81
C MET A 465 -0.81 29.83 20.19
N VAL A 466 0.00 29.90 21.26
CA VAL A 466 -0.45 29.60 22.63
C VAL A 466 -1.63 30.50 23.02
N ARG A 467 -1.51 31.82 22.80
CA ARG A 467 -2.60 32.78 23.07
C ARG A 467 -3.88 32.45 22.31
N SER A 468 -3.75 32.20 21.01
CA SER A 468 -4.89 31.89 20.13
C SER A 468 -5.59 30.60 20.54
N LEU A 469 -4.83 29.52 20.80
CA LEU A 469 -5.42 28.21 21.11
C LEU A 469 -6.04 28.15 22.50
N ALA A 470 -5.50 28.90 23.46
CA ALA A 470 -5.96 28.92 24.86
C ALA A 470 -7.21 29.80 25.07
N THR A 471 -7.34 30.91 24.33
CA THR A 471 -8.39 31.92 24.57
C THR A 471 -9.55 31.90 23.56
N SER A 472 -9.45 31.14 22.46
CA SER A 472 -10.39 31.23 21.32
C SER A 472 -11.85 30.91 21.61
N GLY A 473 -12.11 30.01 22.56
CA GLY A 473 -13.42 29.39 22.76
C GLY A 473 -13.84 28.45 21.62
N CYS A 474 -13.02 28.23 20.59
CA CYS A 474 -13.36 27.29 19.53
C CYS A 474 -13.40 25.86 20.07
N ARG A 475 -14.41 25.08 19.66
CA ARG A 475 -14.50 23.65 19.96
C ARG A 475 -13.46 22.85 19.20
N VAL A 476 -13.27 23.13 17.91
CA VAL A 476 -12.19 22.57 17.11
C VAL A 476 -11.39 23.72 16.52
N GLN A 477 -10.07 23.67 16.65
CA GLN A 477 -9.20 24.72 16.13
C GLN A 477 -7.93 24.09 15.55
N VAL A 478 -7.45 24.64 14.44
CA VAL A 478 -6.25 24.15 13.75
C VAL A 478 -5.04 25.02 14.08
N ALA A 479 -3.92 24.35 14.34
CA ALA A 479 -2.59 24.94 14.38
C ALA A 479 -1.73 24.31 13.29
N LEU A 480 -1.36 25.11 12.30
CA LEU A 480 -0.43 24.72 11.24
C LEU A 480 1.00 24.92 11.72
N ALA A 481 1.74 23.82 11.80
CA ALA A 481 3.11 23.81 12.29
C ALA A 481 4.01 23.06 11.31
N PRO A 482 4.81 23.77 10.51
CA PRO A 482 5.83 23.16 9.67
C PRO A 482 6.82 22.31 10.50
N ALA A 483 7.41 21.29 9.87
CA ALA A 483 8.38 20.43 10.53
C ALA A 483 9.57 21.23 11.07
N GLY A 484 9.82 21.16 12.38
CA GLY A 484 10.90 21.90 13.03
C GLY A 484 10.54 23.31 13.49
N ALA A 485 9.26 23.71 13.43
CA ALA A 485 8.78 24.99 13.95
C ALA A 485 8.68 25.07 15.49
N GLY A 486 9.12 24.03 16.20
CA GLY A 486 9.08 23.99 17.67
C GLY A 486 7.67 23.78 18.26
N LYS A 487 6.77 23.12 17.53
CA LYS A 487 5.38 22.82 17.94
C LYS A 487 5.27 22.33 19.39
N THR A 488 6.17 21.45 19.79
CA THR A 488 6.12 20.80 21.10
C THR A 488 6.41 21.78 22.25
N ALA A 489 7.25 22.78 22.03
CA ALA A 489 7.50 23.82 23.03
C ALA A 489 6.23 24.66 23.26
N ALA A 490 5.56 25.06 22.18
CA ALA A 490 4.28 25.76 22.26
C ALA A 490 3.19 24.91 22.94
N LEU A 491 3.08 23.62 22.59
CA LEU A 491 2.09 22.72 23.20
C LEU A 491 2.32 22.50 24.70
N ARG A 492 3.57 22.44 25.15
CA ARG A 492 3.90 22.36 26.59
C ARG A 492 3.38 23.57 27.35
N VAL A 493 3.56 24.78 26.81
CA VAL A 493 3.08 26.01 27.45
C VAL A 493 1.55 26.10 27.39
N LEU A 494 0.94 25.73 26.26
CA LEU A 494 -0.52 25.62 26.15
C LEU A 494 -1.08 24.68 27.22
N ALA A 495 -0.45 23.52 27.42
CA ALA A 495 -0.90 22.56 28.41
C ALA A 495 -0.84 23.13 29.83
N ARG A 496 0.29 23.74 30.21
CA ARG A 496 0.46 24.41 31.51
C ARG A 496 -0.56 25.53 31.72
N ALA A 497 -0.81 26.36 30.72
CA ALA A 497 -1.82 27.43 30.82
C ALA A 497 -3.23 26.87 31.02
N TRP A 498 -3.56 25.78 30.32
CA TRP A 498 -4.86 25.13 30.44
C TRP A 498 -5.05 24.45 31.80
N GLU A 499 -4.03 23.76 32.30
CA GLU A 499 -4.03 23.12 33.62
C GLU A 499 -4.07 24.14 34.76
N ALA A 500 -3.30 25.23 34.66
CA ALA A 500 -3.30 26.32 35.63
C ALA A 500 -4.68 27.00 35.77
N SER A 501 -5.49 26.97 34.70
CA SER A 501 -6.88 27.44 34.75
C SER A 501 -7.86 26.46 35.38
N GLY A 502 -7.43 25.25 35.77
CA GLY A 502 -8.26 24.18 36.32
C GLY A 502 -8.80 23.18 35.27
N GLY A 503 -8.21 23.12 34.07
CA GLY A 503 -8.56 22.15 33.04
C GLY A 503 -7.67 20.92 33.04
N THR A 504 -7.96 19.96 32.15
CA THR A 504 -7.10 18.80 31.89
C THR A 504 -6.70 18.77 30.43
N VAL A 505 -5.53 18.19 30.12
CA VAL A 505 -5.00 18.11 28.76
C VAL A 505 -4.60 16.69 28.44
N MET A 506 -4.95 16.23 27.25
CA MET A 506 -4.52 14.95 26.73
C MET A 506 -4.15 15.03 25.26
N GLY A 507 -3.26 14.14 24.83
CA GLY A 507 -2.73 14.06 23.49
C GLY A 507 -3.28 12.84 22.75
N LEU A 508 -3.50 12.98 21.46
CA LEU A 508 -3.75 11.88 20.54
C LEU A 508 -2.84 12.00 19.33
N ALA A 509 -2.44 10.88 18.75
CA ALA A 509 -1.73 10.86 17.47
C ALA A 509 -2.13 9.64 16.61
N PRO A 510 -1.93 9.69 15.28
CA PRO A 510 -2.21 8.56 14.40
C PRO A 510 -1.34 7.32 14.67
N THR A 511 -0.10 7.53 15.13
CA THR A 511 0.87 6.44 15.38
C THR A 511 1.32 6.42 16.83
N ALA A 512 1.72 5.24 17.32
CA ALA A 512 2.18 5.09 18.70
C ALA A 512 3.52 5.81 18.96
N VAL A 513 4.38 5.92 17.95
CA VAL A 513 5.63 6.69 18.04
C VAL A 513 5.35 8.19 18.14
N ALA A 514 4.42 8.71 17.34
CA ALA A 514 4.01 10.12 17.44
C ALA A 514 3.35 10.44 18.79
N ALA A 515 2.53 9.52 19.31
CA ALA A 515 1.93 9.68 20.65
C ALA A 515 2.99 9.71 21.75
N ASP A 516 3.99 8.81 21.70
CA ASP A 516 5.10 8.80 22.65
C ASP A 516 5.95 10.07 22.55
N GLU A 517 6.23 10.54 21.33
CA GLU A 517 6.99 11.77 21.10
C GLU A 517 6.24 12.99 21.66
N LEU A 518 4.94 13.09 21.38
CA LEU A 518 4.07 14.12 21.96
C LEU A 518 4.15 14.06 23.49
N ALA A 519 3.99 12.88 24.10
CA ALA A 519 4.02 12.75 25.55
C ALA A 519 5.37 13.11 26.15
N ARG A 520 6.46 12.58 25.60
CA ARG A 520 7.82 12.84 26.09
C ARG A 520 8.20 14.30 25.97
N ALA A 521 7.87 14.91 24.84
CA ALA A 521 8.38 16.24 24.53
C ALA A 521 7.45 17.35 25.07
N SER A 522 6.13 17.15 25.16
CA SER A 522 5.20 18.17 25.69
C SER A 522 4.78 17.95 27.15
N SER A 523 5.11 16.79 27.73
CA SER A 523 4.60 16.33 29.04
C SER A 523 3.08 16.12 29.09
N ILE A 524 2.38 16.15 27.95
CA ILE A 524 0.95 15.87 27.84
C ILE A 524 0.76 14.34 27.78
N PRO A 525 -0.07 13.72 28.65
CA PRO A 525 -0.41 12.31 28.52
C PRO A 525 -1.01 12.03 27.14
N ALA A 526 -0.42 11.11 26.36
CA ALA A 526 -0.86 10.88 24.98
C ALA A 526 -0.99 9.40 24.61
N ASP A 527 -1.91 9.11 23.69
CA ASP A 527 -2.16 7.77 23.17
C ASP A 527 -2.57 7.81 21.69
N THR A 528 -2.82 6.66 21.06
CA THR A 528 -3.23 6.64 19.66
C THR A 528 -4.72 6.90 19.48
N ILE A 529 -5.08 7.58 18.37
CA ILE A 529 -6.47 7.77 17.92
C ILE A 529 -7.21 6.41 17.90
N ALA A 530 -6.60 5.39 17.32
CA ALA A 530 -7.19 4.05 17.22
C ALA A 530 -7.46 3.40 18.60
N LYS A 531 -6.58 3.62 19.59
CA LYS A 531 -6.81 3.10 20.94
C LYS A 531 -7.99 3.83 21.59
N HIS A 532 -8.02 5.15 21.50
CA HIS A 532 -9.11 5.96 22.04
C HIS A 532 -10.46 5.56 21.45
N LEU A 533 -10.56 5.37 20.14
CA LEU A 533 -11.77 4.87 19.49
C LEU A 533 -12.15 3.46 19.98
N HIS A 534 -11.19 2.55 20.10
CA HIS A 534 -11.46 1.19 20.56
C HIS A 534 -12.00 1.14 22.00
N GLU A 535 -11.46 1.99 22.90
CA GLU A 535 -11.89 2.05 24.30
C GLU A 535 -13.26 2.70 24.48
N ASN A 536 -13.65 3.60 23.56
CA ASN A 536 -14.91 4.35 23.62
C ASN A 536 -15.99 3.81 22.66
N ASP A 537 -15.69 2.78 21.87
CA ASP A 537 -16.69 2.07 21.07
C ASP A 537 -17.52 1.11 21.94
N ALA A 538 -18.85 1.14 21.76
CA ALA A 538 -19.79 0.30 22.50
C ALA A 538 -19.56 -1.22 22.33
N ALA A 539 -18.85 -1.63 21.26
CA ALA A 539 -18.46 -3.02 21.00
C ALA A 539 -17.06 -3.40 21.55
N GLY A 540 -16.20 -2.41 21.83
CA GLY A 540 -14.86 -2.57 22.39
C GLY A 540 -14.83 -2.51 23.92
N ALA A 541 -15.85 -1.89 24.53
CA ALA A 541 -16.11 -1.96 25.97
C ALA A 541 -16.48 -3.40 26.38
N SER A 542 -15.48 -4.24 26.64
CA SER A 542 -15.71 -5.55 27.28
C SER A 542 -16.43 -5.34 28.62
N PRO A 543 -17.62 -5.93 28.85
CA PRO A 543 -18.27 -5.86 30.14
C PRO A 543 -17.38 -6.60 31.16
N GLY A 544 -16.76 -5.86 32.07
CA GLY A 544 -16.06 -6.42 33.23
C GLY A 544 -14.52 -6.43 33.20
N LYS A 545 -13.85 -5.82 32.22
CA LYS A 545 -12.39 -5.54 32.28
C LYS A 545 -12.08 -4.10 31.91
N GLY A 546 -12.63 -3.16 32.68
CA GLY A 546 -12.08 -1.81 32.73
C GLY A 546 -10.72 -1.87 33.41
N SER A 547 -9.66 -2.19 32.67
CA SER A 547 -8.36 -1.67 33.08
C SER A 547 -8.51 -0.16 33.00
N PRO A 548 -8.34 0.61 34.10
CA PRO A 548 -8.29 2.06 33.99
C PRO A 548 -7.25 2.37 32.92
N SER A 549 -7.62 3.19 31.95
CA SER A 549 -6.64 3.78 31.05
C SER A 549 -5.50 4.34 31.92
N ALA A 550 -4.25 4.17 31.48
CA ALA A 550 -3.13 4.89 32.09
C ALA A 550 -3.35 6.41 32.06
N MET A 551 -4.31 6.89 31.25
CA MET A 551 -4.90 8.21 31.34
C MET A 551 -6.03 8.22 32.37
N GLY A 552 -5.73 8.67 33.58
CA GLY A 552 -6.67 8.78 34.70
C GLY A 552 -7.72 9.89 34.56
N GLY A 553 -8.37 10.07 33.41
CA GLY A 553 -9.44 11.05 33.25
C GLY A 553 -10.45 10.71 32.15
N THR A 554 -11.72 10.68 32.52
CA THR A 554 -12.85 10.77 31.58
C THR A 554 -12.77 12.10 30.81
N VAL A 555 -12.91 12.07 29.49
CA VAL A 555 -13.04 13.29 28.69
C VAL A 555 -14.28 14.05 29.17
N GLY A 556 -14.12 15.33 29.50
CA GLY A 556 -15.22 16.14 30.00
C GLY A 556 -15.09 17.62 29.65
N PRO A 557 -16.01 18.49 30.13
CA PRO A 557 -16.08 19.88 29.70
C PRO A 557 -14.81 20.73 29.98
N GLY A 558 -13.98 20.30 30.93
CA GLY A 558 -12.69 20.93 31.26
C GLY A 558 -11.50 20.46 30.39
N THR A 559 -11.69 19.45 29.55
CA THR A 559 -10.61 18.76 28.85
C THR A 559 -10.26 19.42 27.52
N LEU A 560 -8.96 19.55 27.25
CA LEU A 560 -8.38 19.90 25.96
C LEU A 560 -7.72 18.65 25.36
N VAL A 561 -8.18 18.24 24.18
CA VAL A 561 -7.57 17.16 23.42
C VAL A 561 -6.71 17.75 22.30
N VAL A 562 -5.41 17.51 22.36
CA VAL A 562 -4.46 17.91 21.32
C VAL A 562 -4.24 16.71 20.41
N ILE A 563 -4.58 16.83 19.13
CA ILE A 563 -4.31 15.79 18.13
C ILE A 563 -3.11 16.23 17.31
N ASP A 564 -1.95 15.62 17.55
CA ASP A 564 -0.71 15.87 16.80
C ASP A 564 -0.62 14.99 15.55
N GLU A 565 0.09 15.47 14.53
CA GLU A 565 0.15 14.86 13.20
C GLU A 565 -1.24 14.63 12.57
N ALA A 566 -2.16 15.58 12.79
CA ALA A 566 -3.54 15.48 12.33
C ALA A 566 -3.67 15.30 10.80
N GLY A 567 -2.68 15.78 10.02
CA GLY A 567 -2.65 15.61 8.56
C GLY A 567 -2.42 14.16 8.11
N MET A 568 -1.90 13.32 9.00
CA MET A 568 -1.70 11.88 8.76
C MET A 568 -2.87 11.01 9.25
N ALA A 569 -3.87 11.60 9.91
CA ALA A 569 -5.05 10.87 10.39
C ALA A 569 -6.03 10.60 9.23
N CYS A 570 -6.72 9.45 9.26
CA CYS A 570 -7.84 9.21 8.37
C CYS A 570 -9.02 10.13 8.77
N THR A 571 -9.66 10.78 7.79
CA THR A 571 -10.81 11.68 8.01
C THR A 571 -11.91 11.02 8.86
N ARG A 572 -12.18 9.73 8.65
CA ARG A 572 -13.20 8.98 9.40
C ARG A 572 -12.87 8.85 10.88
N ASP A 573 -11.64 8.41 11.18
CA ASP A 573 -11.19 8.22 12.56
C ASP A 573 -11.11 9.56 13.28
N LEU A 574 -10.62 10.59 12.59
CA LEU A 574 -10.56 11.96 13.10
C LEU A 574 -11.96 12.49 13.44
N THR A 575 -12.95 12.28 12.57
CA THR A 575 -14.35 12.67 12.80
C THR A 575 -14.94 11.94 13.99
N ALA A 576 -14.74 10.63 14.10
CA ALA A 576 -15.25 9.83 15.21
C ALA A 576 -14.70 10.30 16.56
N VAL A 577 -13.38 10.56 16.64
CA VAL A 577 -12.75 11.09 17.87
C VAL A 577 -13.27 12.48 18.19
N ILE A 578 -13.27 13.40 17.21
CA ILE A 578 -13.69 14.78 17.44
C ILE A 578 -15.14 14.82 17.90
N ARG A 579 -16.04 14.06 17.27
CA ARG A 579 -17.44 13.95 17.70
C ARG A 579 -17.54 13.53 19.16
N HIS A 580 -16.88 12.43 19.54
CA HIS A 580 -16.88 11.94 20.92
C HIS A 580 -16.37 12.99 21.93
N VAL A 581 -15.28 13.69 21.59
CA VAL A 581 -14.69 14.73 22.44
C VAL A 581 -15.65 15.92 22.59
N ILE A 582 -16.23 16.40 21.48
CA ILE A 582 -17.15 17.54 21.51
C ILE A 582 -18.48 17.19 22.20
N ASP A 583 -19.00 15.98 22.02
CA ASP A 583 -20.21 15.48 22.70
C ASP A 583 -20.01 15.40 24.23
N SER A 584 -18.76 15.18 24.66
CA SER A 584 -18.35 15.22 26.07
C SER A 584 -18.14 16.64 26.61
N GLY A 585 -18.39 17.67 25.79
CA GLY A 585 -18.24 19.09 26.12
C GLY A 585 -16.80 19.62 26.07
N ALA A 586 -15.84 18.79 25.69
CA ALA A 586 -14.41 19.15 25.62
C ALA A 586 -14.08 19.97 24.36
N SER A 587 -12.80 20.33 24.21
CA SER A 587 -12.29 21.06 23.03
C SER A 587 -11.11 20.33 22.40
N VAL A 588 -10.97 20.45 21.08
CA VAL A 588 -9.92 19.81 20.26
C VAL A 588 -9.00 20.87 19.64
N ARG A 589 -7.71 20.60 19.65
CA ARG A 589 -6.68 21.33 18.89
C ARG A 589 -6.00 20.38 17.92
N LEU A 590 -6.18 20.61 16.63
CA LEU A 590 -5.54 19.83 15.56
C LEU A 590 -4.20 20.48 15.23
N VAL A 591 -3.12 19.74 15.41
CA VAL A 591 -1.76 20.20 15.17
C VAL A 591 -1.16 19.36 14.06
N GLY A 592 -0.56 20.01 13.08
CA GLY A 592 0.12 19.31 12.00
C GLY A 592 0.40 20.22 10.82
N ASP A 593 0.73 19.59 9.70
CA ASP A 593 1.08 20.28 8.48
C ASP A 593 0.33 19.66 7.29
N HIS A 594 -0.57 20.43 6.68
CA HIS A 594 -1.35 19.96 5.52
C HIS A 594 -0.53 19.89 4.24
N GLN A 595 0.70 20.43 4.22
CA GLN A 595 1.62 20.37 3.08
C GLN A 595 2.61 19.20 3.19
N GLN A 596 2.63 18.47 4.31
CA GLN A 596 3.37 17.21 4.44
C GLN A 596 2.62 16.06 3.76
N LEU A 597 3.29 14.91 3.60
CA LEU A 597 2.70 13.73 3.00
C LEU A 597 1.36 13.40 3.69
N ALA A 598 0.27 13.45 2.92
CA ALA A 598 -1.04 13.10 3.40
C ALA A 598 -1.06 11.66 3.93
N ALA A 599 -2.02 11.37 4.81
CA ALA A 599 -2.28 10.02 5.28
C ALA A 599 -2.23 8.98 4.13
N VAL A 600 -1.73 7.78 4.43
CA VAL A 600 -1.84 6.64 3.50
C VAL A 600 -3.33 6.28 3.25
N ALA A 601 -4.22 6.69 4.17
CA ALA A 601 -5.67 6.58 4.07
C ALA A 601 -6.31 7.79 3.37
N ALA A 602 -7.65 7.82 3.21
CA ALA A 602 -8.35 9.04 2.82
C ALA A 602 -8.05 10.19 3.79
N GLY A 603 -7.44 11.27 3.28
CA GLY A 603 -7.12 12.49 4.01
C GLY A 603 -7.28 13.73 3.13
N GLY A 604 -7.19 14.91 3.75
CA GLY A 604 -7.35 16.22 3.09
C GLY A 604 -8.02 17.27 3.97
N VAL A 605 -8.88 16.83 4.91
CA VAL A 605 -9.72 17.71 5.73
C VAL A 605 -8.97 18.74 6.59
N LEU A 606 -7.70 18.48 6.93
CA LEU A 606 -6.89 19.46 7.67
C LEU A 606 -6.68 20.75 6.87
N HIS A 607 -6.57 20.65 5.53
CA HIS A 607 -6.47 21.82 4.66
C HIS A 607 -7.76 22.65 4.72
N ASP A 608 -8.91 22.02 4.53
CA ASP A 608 -10.22 22.69 4.52
C ASP A 608 -10.53 23.33 5.89
N LEU A 609 -10.22 22.62 6.98
CA LEU A 609 -10.34 23.17 8.34
C LEU A 609 -9.42 24.36 8.58
N ALA A 610 -8.20 24.32 8.03
CA ALA A 610 -7.26 25.42 8.12
C ALA A 610 -7.74 26.63 7.29
N GLU A 611 -8.23 26.41 6.06
CA GLU A 611 -8.77 27.46 5.19
C GLU A 611 -9.99 28.13 5.85
N GLN A 612 -10.95 27.34 6.32
CA GLN A 612 -12.11 27.86 7.07
C GLN A 612 -11.65 28.62 8.31
N GLY A 613 -10.67 28.09 9.05
CA GLY A 613 -10.14 28.76 10.22
C GLY A 613 -9.41 30.08 9.89
N HIS A 614 -8.72 30.18 8.75
CA HIS A 614 -8.12 31.44 8.30
C HIS A 614 -9.19 32.48 7.99
N ALA A 615 -10.26 32.08 7.27
CA ALA A 615 -11.38 32.96 6.96
C ALA A 615 -12.08 33.50 8.23
N HIS A 616 -12.01 32.77 9.34
CA HIS A 616 -12.61 33.14 10.63
C HIS A 616 -11.61 33.64 11.68
N GLY A 617 -10.34 33.84 11.31
CA GLY A 617 -9.28 34.34 12.20
C GLY A 617 -8.91 33.40 13.35
N THR A 618 -9.15 32.09 13.21
CA THR A 618 -8.93 31.08 14.26
C THR A 618 -7.76 30.14 13.98
N THR A 619 -7.22 30.09 12.77
CA THR A 619 -6.03 29.27 12.49
C THR A 619 -4.79 29.92 13.10
N ALA A 620 -4.02 29.13 13.86
CA ALA A 620 -2.69 29.53 14.31
C ALA A 620 -1.64 28.94 13.35
N THR A 621 -0.68 29.74 12.91
CA THR A 621 0.37 29.28 11.98
C THR A 621 1.74 29.62 12.56
N LEU A 622 2.60 28.61 12.67
CA LEU A 622 4.01 28.81 13.00
C LEU A 622 4.78 29.13 11.73
N THR A 623 5.55 30.22 11.75
CA THR A 623 6.21 30.78 10.57
C THR A 623 7.73 30.64 10.61
N GLU A 624 8.31 30.29 11.75
CA GLU A 624 9.75 30.21 11.95
C GLU A 624 10.19 28.76 12.22
N LEU A 625 11.34 28.36 11.64
CA LEU A 625 11.93 27.04 11.85
C LEU A 625 13.13 27.15 12.80
N HIS A 626 13.11 26.38 13.88
CA HIS A 626 14.16 26.37 14.92
C HIS A 626 15.13 25.19 14.78
N ARG A 627 14.81 24.22 13.91
CA ARG A 627 15.65 23.03 13.69
C ARG A 627 16.91 23.31 12.87
N PHE A 628 16.99 24.45 12.19
CA PHE A 628 18.07 24.80 11.27
C PHE A 628 19.03 25.79 11.91
N THR A 629 20.32 25.51 11.86
CA THR A 629 21.37 26.44 12.30
C THR A 629 21.55 27.60 11.32
N ASP A 630 21.33 27.37 10.02
CA ASP A 630 21.32 28.41 8.97
C ASP A 630 19.88 28.92 8.73
N PRO A 631 19.54 30.17 9.10
CA PRO A 631 18.22 30.73 8.84
C PRO A 631 17.84 30.77 7.36
N ALA A 632 18.82 30.92 6.45
CA ALA A 632 18.56 30.92 5.01
C ALA A 632 18.12 29.55 4.52
N GLU A 633 18.63 28.48 5.12
CA GLU A 633 18.18 27.12 4.84
C GLU A 633 16.77 26.87 5.38
N GLY A 634 16.45 27.42 6.56
CA GLY A 634 15.10 27.40 7.09
C GLY A 634 14.09 28.07 6.15
N ALA A 635 14.42 29.25 5.63
CA ALA A 635 13.58 29.97 4.66
C ALA A 635 13.43 29.19 3.33
N ALA A 636 14.52 28.61 2.81
CA ALA A 636 14.45 27.77 1.61
C ALA A 636 13.59 26.51 1.82
N THR A 637 13.67 25.89 3.00
CA THR A 637 12.82 24.73 3.35
C THR A 637 11.33 25.09 3.34
N LEU A 638 10.96 26.25 3.90
CA LEU A 638 9.57 26.73 3.87
C LEU A 638 9.10 27.04 2.45
N ALA A 639 9.94 27.64 1.62
CA ALA A 639 9.58 27.93 0.23
C ALA A 639 9.41 26.64 -0.61
N ILE A 640 10.21 25.59 -0.38
CA ILE A 640 9.98 24.26 -0.96
C ILE A 640 8.62 23.70 -0.51
N ARG A 641 8.30 23.84 0.78
CA ARG A 641 7.02 23.42 1.36
C ARG A 641 5.84 24.04 0.62
N ASP A 642 5.92 25.34 0.35
CA ASP A 642 4.90 26.12 -0.38
C ASP A 642 4.91 25.88 -1.91
N GLY A 643 5.80 25.01 -2.41
CA GLY A 643 5.87 24.63 -3.82
C GLY A 643 6.61 25.64 -4.71
N ASP A 644 7.40 26.53 -4.14
CA ASP A 644 8.24 27.46 -4.91
C ASP A 644 9.48 26.73 -5.46
N PRO A 645 9.59 26.52 -6.78
CA PRO A 645 10.74 25.84 -7.36
C PRO A 645 12.05 26.62 -7.23
N VAL A 646 12.01 27.95 -7.07
CA VAL A 646 13.21 28.80 -6.93
C VAL A 646 13.96 28.48 -5.64
N ALA A 647 13.27 27.99 -4.62
CA ALA A 647 13.86 27.59 -3.35
C ALA A 647 14.91 26.47 -3.48
N LEU A 648 14.83 25.66 -4.55
CA LEU A 648 15.82 24.62 -4.85
C LEU A 648 17.20 25.20 -5.14
N ASP A 649 17.29 26.44 -5.63
CA ASP A 649 18.56 27.11 -5.94
C ASP A 649 19.44 27.25 -4.69
N HIS A 650 18.85 27.41 -3.50
CA HIS A 650 19.60 27.44 -2.24
C HIS A 650 20.41 26.15 -2.03
N TYR A 651 19.79 25.00 -2.29
CA TYR A 651 20.41 23.68 -2.12
C TYR A 651 21.35 23.34 -3.28
N LEU A 652 21.01 23.73 -4.51
CA LEU A 652 21.87 23.58 -5.69
C LEU A 652 23.18 24.37 -5.52
N ALA A 653 23.10 25.65 -5.13
CA ALA A 653 24.27 26.51 -4.94
C ALA A 653 25.21 26.04 -3.81
N ARG A 654 24.69 25.27 -2.85
CA ARG A 654 25.45 24.68 -1.73
C ARG A 654 25.87 23.23 -2.01
N ASN A 655 25.73 22.75 -3.25
CA ASN A 655 26.06 21.39 -3.65
C ASN A 655 25.37 20.31 -2.78
N ARG A 656 24.10 20.54 -2.43
CA ARG A 656 23.28 19.60 -1.63
C ARG A 656 22.28 18.80 -2.46
N VAL A 657 22.14 19.15 -3.74
CA VAL A 657 21.33 18.39 -4.70
C VAL A 657 22.30 17.78 -5.70
N HIS A 658 22.29 16.45 -5.75
CA HIS A 658 23.06 15.69 -6.73
C HIS A 658 22.06 15.03 -7.68
N ALA A 659 22.29 15.23 -8.98
CA ALA A 659 21.49 14.62 -10.03
C ALA A 659 22.34 13.56 -10.73
N GLY A 660 21.75 12.39 -10.94
CA GLY A 660 22.38 11.26 -11.60
C GLY A 660 21.33 10.21 -11.91
N ASP A 661 21.79 9.07 -12.41
CA ASP A 661 20.96 7.87 -12.43
C ASP A 661 20.49 7.55 -10.99
N THR A 662 19.25 7.07 -10.81
CA THR A 662 18.63 6.81 -9.48
C THR A 662 19.54 6.06 -8.53
N ALA A 663 20.40 5.22 -9.06
CA ALA A 663 21.14 4.29 -8.26
C ALA A 663 22.64 4.69 -8.20
N GLU A 664 23.07 5.65 -9.02
CA GLU A 664 24.20 6.56 -8.72
C GLU A 664 23.90 7.35 -7.47
N VAL A 665 22.74 8.02 -7.49
CA VAL A 665 22.26 8.82 -6.37
C VAL A 665 22.12 7.96 -5.10
N ALA A 666 21.70 6.69 -5.22
CA ALA A 666 21.62 5.78 -4.08
C ALA A 666 23.00 5.42 -3.51
N ASN A 667 23.99 5.14 -4.36
CA ASN A 667 25.35 4.85 -3.93
C ASN A 667 26.05 6.09 -3.36
N ASP A 668 25.89 7.25 -3.99
CA ASP A 668 26.43 8.52 -3.49
C ASP A 668 25.80 8.87 -2.14
N ALA A 669 24.49 8.67 -1.99
CA ALA A 669 23.81 8.84 -0.71
C ALA A 669 24.32 7.85 0.34
N PHE A 670 24.59 6.60 -0.03
CA PHE A 670 25.22 5.61 0.86
C PHE A 670 26.64 6.02 1.27
N ALA A 671 27.47 6.46 0.32
CA ALA A 671 28.84 6.90 0.58
C ALA A 671 28.88 8.15 1.47
N ALA A 672 28.00 9.12 1.23
CA ALA A 672 27.83 10.29 2.08
C ALA A 672 27.37 9.89 3.49
N TRP A 673 26.36 9.03 3.59
CA TRP A 673 25.90 8.49 4.88
C TRP A 673 27.02 7.76 5.63
N LYS A 674 27.79 6.91 4.94
CA LYS A 674 28.93 6.20 5.52
C LYS A 674 29.99 7.18 6.03
N SER A 675 30.33 8.20 5.23
CA SER A 675 31.27 9.24 5.63
C SER A 675 30.78 10.00 6.87
N ASP A 676 29.49 10.33 6.95
CA ASP A 676 28.88 10.95 8.12
C ASP A 676 29.01 10.05 9.36
N GLN A 677 28.67 8.76 9.24
CA GLN A 677 28.78 7.80 10.35
C GLN A 677 30.23 7.66 10.84
N GLN A 678 31.20 7.57 9.92
CA GLN A 678 32.62 7.51 10.26
C GLN A 678 33.13 8.82 10.90
N GLY A 679 32.55 9.95 10.49
CA GLY A 679 32.77 11.26 11.11
C GLY A 679 32.07 11.45 12.46
N GLY A 680 31.34 10.45 12.97
CA GLY A 680 30.60 10.53 14.23
C GLY A 680 29.31 11.36 14.15
N LEU A 681 28.83 11.67 12.93
CA LEU A 681 27.58 12.38 12.71
C LEU A 681 26.39 11.40 12.69
N SER A 682 25.22 11.89 13.14
CA SER A 682 23.96 11.14 13.06
C SER A 682 23.21 11.57 11.80
N SER A 683 23.24 10.73 10.76
CA SER A 683 22.57 10.99 9.47
C SER A 683 21.55 9.90 9.13
N LEU A 684 20.47 10.30 8.47
CA LEU A 684 19.41 9.40 8.01
C LEU A 684 19.52 9.17 6.51
N LEU A 685 19.47 7.91 6.10
CA LEU A 685 19.42 7.51 4.71
C LEU A 685 17.97 7.14 4.34
N LEU A 686 17.38 7.92 3.43
CA LEU A 686 15.97 7.78 3.02
C LEU A 686 15.87 7.48 1.51
N ALA A 687 14.89 6.68 1.11
CA ALA A 687 14.63 6.38 -0.28
C ALA A 687 13.13 6.29 -0.60
N ALA A 688 12.76 6.63 -1.84
CA ALA A 688 11.37 6.78 -2.27
C ALA A 688 10.56 5.48 -2.29
N ASN A 689 11.22 4.32 -2.39
CA ASN A 689 10.54 3.03 -2.47
C ASN A 689 11.24 1.96 -1.61
N ARG A 690 10.48 0.93 -1.23
CA ARG A 690 10.96 -0.14 -0.34
C ARG A 690 12.08 -1.00 -0.94
N GLN A 691 12.15 -1.11 -2.26
CA GLN A 691 13.19 -1.88 -2.93
C GLN A 691 14.55 -1.20 -2.74
N THR A 692 14.63 0.10 -3.02
CA THR A 692 15.84 0.90 -2.79
C THR A 692 16.22 0.94 -1.30
N VAL A 693 15.25 1.03 -0.38
CA VAL A 693 15.54 0.93 1.07
C VAL A 693 16.21 -0.41 1.42
N ARG A 694 15.76 -1.54 0.86
CA ARG A 694 16.38 -2.85 1.10
C ARG A 694 17.80 -2.91 0.56
N GLU A 695 18.04 -2.36 -0.63
CA GLU A 695 19.36 -2.31 -1.25
C GLU A 695 20.36 -1.49 -0.42
N LEU A 696 19.92 -0.34 0.10
CA LEU A 696 20.73 0.51 0.98
C LEU A 696 20.99 -0.14 2.34
N ASN A 697 19.99 -0.79 2.94
CA ASN A 697 20.17 -1.56 4.18
C ASN A 697 21.18 -2.71 3.99
N HIS A 698 21.15 -3.39 2.85
CA HIS A 698 22.10 -4.45 2.54
C HIS A 698 23.54 -3.91 2.41
N LEU A 699 23.72 -2.76 1.76
CA LEU A 699 25.02 -2.07 1.69
C LEU A 699 25.54 -1.67 3.07
N ALA A 700 24.69 -1.03 3.88
CA ALA A 700 25.06 -0.60 5.23
C ALA A 700 25.45 -1.78 6.13
N ARG A 701 24.72 -2.89 6.03
CA ARG A 701 25.06 -4.11 6.76
C ARG A 701 26.37 -4.73 6.27
N GLN A 702 26.55 -4.86 4.96
CA GLN A 702 27.77 -5.46 4.40
C GLN A 702 29.01 -4.66 4.82
N ASP A 703 28.94 -3.33 4.71
CA ASP A 703 30.02 -2.44 5.13
C ASP A 703 30.39 -2.59 6.61
N ARG A 704 29.37 -2.73 7.48
CA ARG A 704 29.56 -3.01 8.90
C ARG A 704 30.25 -4.35 9.13
N LEU A 705 29.84 -5.40 8.41
CA LEU A 705 30.42 -6.73 8.54
C LEU A 705 31.87 -6.78 8.05
N ASP A 706 32.16 -6.10 6.94
CA ASP A 706 33.53 -6.01 6.37
C ASP A 706 34.47 -5.24 7.31
N THR A 707 33.95 -4.29 8.07
CA THR A 707 34.73 -3.49 9.04
C THR A 707 34.86 -4.17 10.41
N ALA A 708 34.01 -5.15 10.74
CA ALA A 708 34.02 -5.84 12.02
C ALA A 708 35.03 -7.00 12.01
N GLU A 709 36.06 -6.95 12.87
CA GLU A 709 37.10 -8.00 13.02
C GLU A 709 36.54 -9.38 13.43
N LYS A 710 35.28 -9.45 13.89
CA LYS A 710 34.55 -10.68 14.20
C LYS A 710 33.12 -10.61 13.68
N SER A 711 32.78 -11.45 12.71
CA SER A 711 31.40 -11.62 12.27
C SER A 711 31.11 -13.07 11.84
N SER A 712 31.12 -14.00 12.79
CA SER A 712 30.54 -15.34 12.61
C SER A 712 29.54 -15.63 13.74
N GLY A 713 28.45 -14.87 13.76
CA GLY A 713 27.29 -15.11 14.61
C GLY A 713 26.14 -15.75 13.83
N LEU A 714 25.13 -16.26 14.54
CA LEU A 714 23.88 -16.70 13.93
C LEU A 714 23.17 -15.50 13.25
N GLU A 715 22.50 -15.77 12.13
CA GLU A 715 21.69 -14.78 11.42
C GLU A 715 20.22 -15.17 11.43
N VAL A 716 19.34 -14.16 11.40
CA VAL A 716 17.90 -14.33 11.22
C VAL A 716 17.41 -13.60 9.99
N THR A 717 16.49 -14.20 9.25
CA THR A 717 15.79 -13.55 8.14
C THR A 717 14.63 -12.69 8.67
N LEU A 718 14.62 -11.40 8.35
CA LEU A 718 13.59 -10.45 8.72
C LEU A 718 12.37 -10.51 7.77
N GLY A 719 11.27 -9.88 8.17
CA GLY A 719 9.99 -9.89 7.43
C GLY A 719 10.01 -9.20 6.06
N ASP A 720 11.06 -8.43 5.75
CA ASP A 720 11.28 -7.83 4.43
C ASP A 720 12.23 -8.65 3.53
N GLY A 721 12.74 -9.78 4.04
CA GLY A 721 13.65 -10.68 3.35
C GLY A 721 15.14 -10.32 3.51
N THR A 722 15.48 -9.32 4.30
CA THR A 722 16.88 -9.02 4.67
C THR A 722 17.35 -9.89 5.85
N SER A 723 18.66 -10.06 6.03
CA SER A 723 19.23 -10.75 7.20
C SER A 723 19.65 -9.77 8.28
N ALA A 724 19.52 -10.17 9.55
CA ALA A 724 20.06 -9.46 10.70
C ALA A 724 20.89 -10.40 11.59
N GLY A 725 21.96 -9.85 12.17
CA GLY A 725 22.82 -10.50 13.15
C GLY A 725 23.15 -9.56 14.31
N GLU A 726 23.97 -10.02 15.24
CA GLU A 726 24.43 -9.21 16.38
C GLU A 726 25.06 -7.89 15.91
N GLY A 727 24.69 -6.80 16.59
CA GLY A 727 25.09 -5.43 16.28
C GLY A 727 24.25 -4.72 15.21
N ASP A 728 23.36 -5.42 14.49
CA ASP A 728 22.48 -4.76 13.51
C ASP A 728 21.41 -3.92 14.18
N THR A 729 21.04 -2.81 13.53
CA THR A 729 19.86 -2.03 13.92
C THR A 729 18.64 -2.51 13.14
N VAL A 730 17.59 -2.89 13.84
CA VAL A 730 16.32 -3.34 13.27
C VAL A 730 15.20 -2.40 13.67
N VAL A 731 14.16 -2.30 12.84
CA VAL A 731 12.95 -1.55 13.15
C VAL A 731 11.77 -2.50 13.25
N SER A 732 10.97 -2.37 14.29
CA SER A 732 9.72 -3.10 14.38
C SER A 732 8.66 -2.48 13.48
N ARG A 733 7.86 -3.32 12.82
CA ARG A 733 6.91 -2.91 11.76
C ARG A 733 5.44 -3.04 12.15
N ARG A 734 5.18 -3.56 13.35
CA ARG A 734 3.85 -3.81 13.90
C ARG A 734 3.86 -3.52 15.38
N ASN A 735 2.70 -3.11 15.87
CA ASN A 735 2.44 -2.98 17.29
C ASN A 735 2.27 -4.37 17.90
N ASP A 736 3.06 -4.72 18.92
CA ASP A 736 2.91 -5.95 19.70
C ASP A 736 2.94 -5.62 21.20
N ARG A 737 1.76 -5.71 21.82
CA ARG A 737 1.55 -5.42 23.25
C ARG A 737 1.93 -6.58 24.17
N THR A 738 2.16 -7.77 23.60
CA THR A 738 2.57 -8.97 24.36
C THR A 738 4.06 -8.94 24.67
N LEU A 739 4.85 -8.28 23.81
CA LEU A 739 6.28 -8.07 24.01
C LEU A 739 6.53 -6.82 24.87
N ARG A 740 7.32 -6.97 25.93
CA ARG A 740 7.67 -5.91 26.88
C ARG A 740 9.19 -5.71 26.91
N ALA A 741 9.63 -4.46 26.77
CA ALA A 741 11.01 -4.06 27.01
C ALA A 741 11.27 -3.88 28.51
N GLY A 742 12.54 -3.89 28.93
CA GLY A 742 12.94 -3.82 30.35
C GLY A 742 12.39 -2.62 31.13
N GLY A 743 12.00 -1.53 30.46
CA GLY A 743 11.34 -0.37 31.07
C GLY A 743 9.81 -0.46 31.18
N GLY A 744 9.20 -1.63 30.97
CA GLY A 744 7.74 -1.85 31.04
C GLY A 744 6.94 -1.40 29.80
N SER A 745 7.56 -0.63 28.90
CA SER A 745 6.98 -0.26 27.61
C SER A 745 6.85 -1.46 26.67
N TRP A 746 5.80 -1.50 25.87
CA TRP A 746 5.58 -2.52 24.84
C TRP A 746 6.17 -2.12 23.48
N VAL A 747 6.26 -3.07 22.54
CA VAL A 747 6.91 -2.91 21.22
C VAL A 747 5.98 -2.21 20.21
N LYS A 748 6.38 -1.06 19.69
CA LYS A 748 5.56 -0.23 18.78
C LYS A 748 6.11 -0.23 17.36
N ASN A 749 5.24 -0.22 16.35
CA ASN A 749 5.64 -0.01 14.97
C ASN A 749 6.45 1.30 14.83
N GLY A 750 7.68 1.20 14.33
CA GLY A 750 8.64 2.29 14.22
C GLY A 750 9.73 2.28 15.29
N ASP A 751 9.61 1.49 16.36
CA ASP A 751 10.66 1.37 17.37
C ASP A 751 11.93 0.80 16.74
N ARG A 752 13.05 1.45 17.03
CA ARG A 752 14.40 1.05 16.62
C ARG A 752 15.08 0.25 17.73
N TRP A 753 15.74 -0.83 17.35
CA TRP A 753 16.38 -1.76 18.26
C TRP A 753 17.75 -2.14 17.76
N ARG A 754 18.71 -2.35 18.65
CA ARG A 754 20.00 -2.96 18.34
C ARG A 754 19.93 -4.44 18.72
N VAL A 755 20.33 -5.32 17.80
CA VAL A 755 20.37 -6.76 18.05
C VAL A 755 21.58 -7.06 18.93
N THR A 756 21.33 -7.71 20.08
CA THR A 756 22.37 -8.11 21.03
C THR A 756 22.72 -9.60 20.94
N ALA A 757 21.78 -10.44 20.49
CA ALA A 757 22.04 -11.84 20.20
C ALA A 757 20.99 -12.42 19.24
N VAL A 758 21.40 -13.44 18.48
CA VAL A 758 20.50 -14.28 17.67
C VAL A 758 20.54 -15.70 18.23
N HIS A 759 19.38 -16.30 18.46
CA HIS A 759 19.22 -17.62 19.07
C HIS A 759 19.01 -18.72 18.01
N PRO A 760 19.36 -19.99 18.30
CA PRO A 760 19.24 -21.11 17.35
C PRO A 760 17.80 -21.39 16.85
N ASP A 761 16.79 -20.98 17.61
CA ASP A 761 15.38 -21.10 17.25
C ASP A 761 14.87 -19.95 16.34
N GLY A 762 15.74 -19.00 15.99
CA GLY A 762 15.43 -17.83 15.19
C GLY A 762 14.88 -16.65 15.99
N ALA A 763 14.81 -16.73 17.32
CA ALA A 763 14.49 -15.57 18.15
C ALA A 763 15.69 -14.60 18.22
N ILE A 764 15.42 -13.33 18.48
CA ILE A 764 16.46 -12.30 18.67
C ILE A 764 16.30 -11.60 20.02
N SER A 765 17.42 -11.41 20.72
CA SER A 765 17.52 -10.48 21.82
C SER A 765 17.88 -9.11 21.27
N VAL A 766 17.16 -8.08 21.71
CA VAL A 766 17.36 -6.71 21.24
C VAL A 766 17.33 -5.72 22.40
N GLU A 767 18.11 -4.65 22.29
CA GLU A 767 18.05 -3.49 23.17
C GLU A 767 17.47 -2.28 22.43
N ARG A 768 16.73 -1.42 23.14
CA ARG A 768 16.11 -0.27 22.48
C ARG A 768 17.20 0.75 22.13
N HIS A 769 17.21 1.18 20.87
CA HIS A 769 18.20 2.10 20.35
C HIS A 769 17.62 3.51 20.27
N TYR A 770 18.01 4.37 21.21
CA TYR A 770 17.71 5.81 21.15
C TYR A 770 18.83 6.48 20.35
N ALA A 771 18.46 7.15 19.25
CA ALA A 771 19.40 7.90 18.42
C ALA A 771 19.75 9.25 19.04
#